data_AF-A0A417CM35-F1
#
_entry.id   AF-A0A417CM35-F1
#
_cell.length_a   1.000
_cell.length_b   1.000
_cell.length_c   1.000
_cell.angle_alpha   90.00
_cell.angle_beta   90.00
_cell.angle_gamma   90.00
#
_symmetry.space_group_name_H-M   'P 1'
#
loop_
_entity.id
_entity.type
_entity.pdbx_description
1 polymer ?
#
loop_
_entity_poly.entity_id
_entity_poly.type
_entity_poly.pdbx_seq_one_letter_code
_entity_poly.pdbx_strand_id
1 'polypeptide(L)'
;MKAVERIENWKLCDYSYCPQIVNELIDANLSIQASHNSLMLKMQDLYDMKQVLKIMSIIDRHRQSIQRVRGIEGNSVYILLNYGLSRAIIRDYIFGKIELNVLLFLSLEQITKELDISVYTGQKIKESCRFALHSLVEDHDFRKQETLRKDLCDFFRGTHSPFTFQEIQEGLLWRSSETFLQELLEDLEGEGLIETDGKTYKNVAIFPHISLSEVLDHMRDPLAQRIVVDRLYGKTMESIALSLSTPITRSRVSQIFHNEIENFPVVKEDQYRDLLMKYELDEDTFYAITTAMPPTWGYLQEKYHNELNGPKLALSGNVLSQKVAKELVVNAKKMQAYLTENYLYVSEMWIDKEDKNAFLQAVCKSFDGYFQKEEVEKRYTDILAKVAPEKMDDWALNSFRISVLLKQGYLLHSAKRGIRYRIISRDLVTSIMREVHINRYQNTIVSTKKIFEDALDVMEKYDIRDQYELHSLLRTGKDRYQLDDNDMEFSRMPMLQFGDGKESEIVKREMQNQAPIDVDDFARYMANKYGYDTGSFVSYLRRNFKIYIEENRIDLVDEQILESEDFKKMQASLNQVFYFEEDYQTLVEKAHLNSKLMDPYVIRRLGYKSYAGYILKEPNTPGKYFETWILAHSKDIDPRYFNLSSFVSTMDRLEKQLELFEWEKNVYLPLSSLHISKKELQDFVKKIVSTVQEDQYFTQTYLSQKKIVETKLSNTFYKSLLKGQKEIQILSLGRNYIFVKSSKLPNIRAFFLQILAEQPRMTLTGCISYLYKWYGVSIDRRLLQEKLSEIGFYYSMDTERIYAEKPKAMFEQEHLF
;
A
#
# COMPACT_ATOMS: atom_id res chain seq x y z
N MET A 1 -24.82 41.88 58.24
CA MET A 1 -25.03 43.11 57.43
C MET A 1 -23.99 44.19 57.75
N LYS A 2 -22.72 44.01 57.34
CA LYS A 2 -21.66 45.05 57.36
C LYS A 2 -20.61 44.84 56.24
N ALA A 3 -20.99 44.17 55.15
CA ALA A 3 -20.11 43.83 54.03
C ALA A 3 -20.27 44.77 52.82
N VAL A 4 -21.27 45.65 52.82
CA VAL A 4 -21.65 46.45 51.65
C VAL A 4 -20.73 47.65 51.42
N GLU A 5 -20.14 48.23 52.48
CA GLU A 5 -19.34 49.46 52.35
C GLU A 5 -17.91 49.23 51.79
N ARG A 6 -17.31 48.04 51.97
CA ARG A 6 -15.92 47.77 51.55
C ARG A 6 -15.75 47.68 50.04
N ILE A 7 -16.72 47.10 49.34
CA ILE A 7 -16.65 46.87 47.88
C ILE A 7 -16.74 48.18 47.10
N GLU A 8 -17.38 49.21 47.66
CA GLU A 8 -17.61 50.48 46.97
C GLU A 8 -16.34 51.32 46.85
N ASN A 9 -15.48 51.34 47.87
CA ASN A 9 -14.19 52.05 47.83
C ASN A 9 -13.27 51.45 46.76
N TRP A 10 -13.27 50.12 46.60
CA TRP A 10 -12.48 49.42 45.58
C TRP A 10 -12.83 49.82 44.13
N LYS A 11 -14.05 50.31 43.89
CA LYS A 11 -14.49 50.83 42.57
C LYS A 11 -13.78 52.11 42.15
N LEU A 12 -13.07 52.78 43.06
CA LEU A 12 -12.20 53.89 42.68
C LEU A 12 -11.09 53.41 41.73
N CYS A 13 -10.60 52.18 41.86
CA CYS A 13 -9.60 51.62 40.94
C CYS A 13 -10.07 51.61 39.46
N ASP A 14 -11.39 51.61 39.20
CA ASP A 14 -12.01 51.66 37.86
C ASP A 14 -11.74 52.98 37.11
N TYR A 15 -11.38 54.04 37.84
CA TYR A 15 -11.09 55.37 37.31
C TYR A 15 -9.60 55.72 37.42
N SER A 16 -8.73 54.71 37.40
CA SER A 16 -7.26 54.84 37.49
C SER A 16 -6.75 55.36 38.83
N TYR A 17 -7.47 55.12 39.91
CA TYR A 17 -6.98 55.46 41.25
C TYR A 17 -5.89 54.48 41.68
N CYS A 18 -4.92 55.00 42.44
CA CYS A 18 -3.86 54.21 43.02
C CYS A 18 -4.46 53.25 44.07
N PRO A 19 -4.27 51.91 43.96
CA PRO A 19 -4.78 50.93 44.92
C PRO A 19 -4.38 51.21 46.37
N GLN A 20 -3.22 51.86 46.56
CA GLN A 20 -2.72 52.27 47.87
C GLN A 20 -3.60 53.33 48.55
N ILE A 21 -4.02 54.37 47.80
CA ILE A 21 -4.93 55.41 48.32
C ILE A 21 -6.30 54.80 48.64
N VAL A 22 -6.74 53.84 47.84
CA VAL A 22 -8.01 53.14 48.05
C VAL A 22 -7.97 52.29 49.32
N ASN A 23 -6.86 51.60 49.58
CA ASN A 23 -6.63 50.88 50.82
C ASN A 23 -6.58 51.80 52.05
N GLU A 24 -5.83 52.90 51.98
CA GLU A 24 -5.71 53.86 53.09
C GLU A 24 -7.08 54.46 53.48
N LEU A 25 -7.97 54.70 52.50
CA LEU A 25 -9.34 55.12 52.76
C LEU A 25 -10.19 54.01 53.41
N ILE A 26 -10.00 52.75 53.03
CA ILE A 26 -10.69 51.59 53.62
C ILE A 26 -10.21 51.34 55.05
N ASP A 27 -8.91 51.42 55.29
CA ASP A 27 -8.29 51.17 56.60
C ASP A 27 -8.65 52.27 57.61
N ALA A 28 -8.77 53.52 57.14
CA ALA A 28 -9.34 54.62 57.93
C ALA A 28 -10.88 54.57 58.05
N ASN A 29 -11.51 53.52 57.52
CA ASN A 29 -12.95 53.28 57.55
C ASN A 29 -13.77 54.44 56.97
N LEU A 30 -13.26 55.05 55.90
CA LEU A 30 -13.88 56.16 55.20
C LEU A 30 -14.70 55.66 54.00
N SER A 31 -16.02 55.82 54.07
CA SER A 31 -16.90 55.51 52.95
C SER A 31 -16.94 56.66 51.93
N ILE A 32 -16.64 56.36 50.67
CA ILE A 32 -16.73 57.34 49.56
C ILE A 32 -18.16 57.82 49.28
N GLN A 33 -19.18 57.13 49.82
CA GLN A 33 -20.59 57.53 49.77
C GLN A 33 -21.00 58.51 50.87
N ALA A 34 -20.11 58.81 51.82
CA ALA A 34 -20.37 59.81 52.85
C ALA A 34 -20.64 61.20 52.24
N SER A 35 -21.30 62.07 53.01
CA SER A 35 -21.54 63.44 52.60
C SER A 35 -20.21 64.15 52.30
N HIS A 36 -20.17 64.97 51.25
CA HIS A 36 -18.95 65.60 50.76
C HIS A 36 -18.15 66.31 51.88
N ASN A 37 -18.84 67.01 52.78
CA ASN A 37 -18.21 67.70 53.92
C ASN A 37 -17.66 66.72 54.99
N SER A 38 -18.34 65.61 55.24
CA SER A 38 -17.89 64.59 56.20
C SER A 38 -16.66 63.83 55.69
N LEU A 39 -16.65 63.52 54.39
CA LEU A 39 -15.51 62.87 53.73
C LEU A 39 -14.29 63.81 53.70
N MET A 40 -14.48 65.08 53.35
CA MET A 40 -13.39 66.07 53.36
C MET A 40 -12.75 66.25 54.74
N LEU A 41 -13.56 66.38 55.80
CA LEU A 41 -13.03 66.59 57.14
C LEU A 41 -12.17 65.41 57.60
N LYS A 42 -12.63 64.18 57.35
CA LYS A 42 -11.90 62.97 57.77
C LYS A 42 -10.69 62.65 56.90
N MET A 43 -10.66 63.10 55.65
CA MET A 43 -9.50 62.93 54.78
C MET A 43 -8.36 63.89 55.13
N GLN A 44 -8.63 65.00 55.83
CA GLN A 44 -7.60 65.91 56.34
C GLN A 44 -6.73 65.28 57.43
N ASP A 45 -7.22 64.22 58.10
CA ASP A 45 -6.45 63.45 59.08
C ASP A 45 -5.41 62.52 58.41
N LEU A 46 -5.56 62.24 57.11
CA LEU A 46 -4.72 61.31 56.33
C LEU A 46 -3.84 62.00 55.29
N TYR A 47 -4.30 63.13 54.74
CA TYR A 47 -3.64 63.80 53.63
C TYR A 47 -3.67 65.33 53.77
N ASP A 48 -2.71 66.02 53.14
CA ASP A 48 -2.71 67.48 53.09
C ASP A 48 -3.88 68.03 52.25
N MET A 49 -4.25 69.30 52.49
CA MET A 49 -5.41 69.93 51.84
C MET A 49 -5.36 69.93 50.32
N LYS A 50 -4.17 69.96 49.71
CA LYS A 50 -4.02 69.95 48.25
C LYS A 50 -4.34 68.57 47.69
N GLN A 51 -3.89 67.52 48.38
CA GLN A 51 -4.16 66.13 48.07
C GLN A 51 -5.64 65.77 48.32
N VAL A 52 -6.22 66.24 49.44
CA VAL A 52 -7.66 66.07 49.77
C VAL A 52 -8.55 66.67 48.68
N LEU A 53 -8.31 67.93 48.29
CA LEU A 53 -9.10 68.59 47.25
C LEU A 53 -9.00 67.88 45.90
N LYS A 54 -7.83 67.32 45.57
CA LYS A 54 -7.62 66.55 44.35
C LYS A 54 -8.38 65.23 44.35
N ILE A 55 -8.40 64.51 45.47
CA ILE A 55 -9.15 63.26 45.59
C ILE A 55 -10.66 63.54 45.56
N MET A 56 -11.13 64.56 46.30
CA MET A 56 -12.54 64.97 46.33
C MET A 56 -13.08 65.40 44.97
N SER A 57 -12.33 66.19 44.20
CA SER A 57 -12.78 66.64 42.87
C SER A 57 -13.01 65.49 41.89
N ILE A 58 -12.31 64.37 42.08
CA ILE A 58 -12.38 63.21 41.20
C ILE A 58 -13.47 62.25 41.69
N ILE A 59 -13.66 62.10 43.02
CA ILE A 59 -14.78 61.36 43.59
C ILE A 59 -16.10 61.99 43.14
N ASP A 60 -16.22 63.31 43.24
CA ASP A 60 -17.43 64.03 42.82
C ASP A 60 -17.70 63.88 41.32
N ARG A 61 -16.65 63.88 40.49
CA ARG A 61 -16.75 63.72 39.03
C ARG A 61 -17.37 62.39 38.62
N HIS A 62 -17.21 61.34 39.43
CA HIS A 62 -17.64 59.97 39.09
C HIS A 62 -18.69 59.39 40.05
N ARG A 63 -19.18 60.19 41.01
CA ARG A 63 -20.09 59.77 42.09
C ARG A 63 -21.38 59.10 41.59
N GLN A 64 -21.99 59.61 40.51
CA GLN A 64 -23.22 59.03 39.94
C GLN A 64 -22.99 57.71 39.19
N SER A 65 -21.80 57.50 38.63
CA SER A 65 -21.46 56.29 37.86
C SER A 65 -21.20 55.09 38.79
N ILE A 66 -20.61 55.34 39.96
CA ILE A 66 -20.31 54.34 40.99
C ILE A 66 -21.60 53.76 41.62
N GLN A 67 -22.69 54.54 41.66
CA GLN A 67 -23.97 54.15 42.25
C GLN A 67 -24.86 53.24 41.38
N ARG A 68 -24.59 53.08 40.07
CA ARG A 68 -25.54 52.42 39.12
C ARG A 68 -25.31 50.93 38.84
N VAL A 69 -24.34 50.26 39.45
CA VAL A 69 -23.99 48.86 39.12
C VAL A 69 -24.66 47.87 40.08
N ARG A 70 -25.49 46.94 39.58
CA ARG A 70 -25.97 45.75 40.31
C ARG A 70 -24.82 44.76 40.49
N GLY A 71 -24.55 44.36 41.75
CA GLY A 71 -23.37 43.59 42.14
C GLY A 71 -23.43 42.11 41.80
N ILE A 72 -22.25 41.53 41.52
CA ILE A 72 -21.98 40.10 41.48
C ILE A 72 -21.49 39.69 42.88
N GLU A 73 -22.04 38.62 43.45
CA GLU A 73 -21.49 37.96 44.63
C GLU A 73 -20.23 37.14 44.24
N GLY A 74 -19.12 37.34 44.95
CA GLY A 74 -18.04 36.36 45.03
C GLY A 74 -16.72 36.67 44.32
N ASN A 75 -16.70 37.43 43.21
CA ASN A 75 -15.46 37.63 42.44
C ASN A 75 -14.94 39.07 42.55
N SER A 76 -13.81 39.25 43.25
CA SER A 76 -13.14 40.54 43.33
C SER A 76 -12.43 40.85 42.01
N VAL A 77 -12.70 42.01 41.39
CA VAL A 77 -12.01 42.52 40.18
C VAL A 77 -10.49 42.58 40.37
N TYR A 78 -10.04 42.75 41.62
CA TYR A 78 -8.64 42.70 42.03
C TYR A 78 -8.01 41.31 41.86
N ILE A 79 -8.75 40.24 42.12
CA ILE A 79 -8.30 38.85 41.94
C ILE A 79 -8.05 38.57 40.46
N LEU A 80 -8.96 38.97 39.58
CA LEU A 80 -8.84 38.77 38.13
C LEU A 80 -7.68 39.58 37.52
N LEU A 81 -7.44 40.81 38.01
CA LEU A 81 -6.27 41.61 37.66
C LEU A 81 -4.95 40.98 38.14
N ASN A 82 -4.93 40.43 39.36
CA ASN A 82 -3.75 39.80 39.97
C ASN A 82 -3.34 38.48 39.30
N TYR A 83 -4.28 37.79 38.66
CA TYR A 83 -4.01 36.53 37.95
C TYR A 83 -3.73 36.69 36.46
N GLY A 84 -3.75 37.93 35.92
CA GLY A 84 -3.17 38.24 34.61
C GLY A 84 -4.16 38.55 33.48
N LEU A 85 -5.46 38.73 33.78
CA LEU A 85 -6.44 39.20 32.80
C LEU A 85 -6.20 40.67 32.42
N SER A 86 -6.26 40.96 31.11
CA SER A 86 -6.06 42.33 30.62
C SER A 86 -7.24 43.24 31.03
N ARG A 87 -6.96 44.54 31.19
CA ARG A 87 -7.98 45.54 31.54
C ARG A 87 -9.15 45.59 30.55
N ALA A 88 -8.91 45.25 29.28
CA ALA A 88 -9.95 45.22 28.24
C ALA A 88 -10.92 44.03 28.43
N ILE A 89 -10.40 42.86 28.79
CA ILE A 89 -11.22 41.65 28.99
C ILE A 89 -12.02 41.74 30.29
N ILE A 90 -11.42 42.30 31.34
CA ILE A 90 -12.13 42.57 32.61
C ILE A 90 -13.27 43.56 32.40
N ARG A 91 -13.03 44.61 31.60
CA ARG A 91 -14.08 45.55 31.20
C ARG A 91 -15.22 44.83 30.48
N ASP A 92 -14.90 43.97 29.52
CA ASP A 92 -15.92 43.27 28.72
C ASP A 92 -16.69 42.20 29.55
N TYR A 93 -16.04 41.56 30.53
CA TYR A 93 -16.70 40.74 31.56
C TYR A 93 -17.66 41.55 32.45
N ILE A 94 -17.22 42.70 32.96
CA ILE A 94 -18.04 43.56 33.85
C ILE A 94 -19.29 44.10 33.14
N PHE A 95 -19.20 44.38 31.84
CA PHE A 95 -20.35 44.82 31.03
C PHE A 95 -21.18 43.65 30.46
N GLY A 96 -20.94 42.41 30.90
CA GLY A 96 -21.72 41.23 30.53
C GLY A 96 -21.57 40.80 29.07
N LYS A 97 -20.46 41.18 28.42
CA LYS A 97 -20.15 40.76 27.04
C LYS A 97 -19.45 39.40 26.98
N ILE A 98 -18.87 38.96 28.10
CA ILE A 98 -18.13 37.72 28.25
C ILE A 98 -18.51 37.12 29.60
N GLU A 99 -18.70 35.80 29.67
CA GLU A 99 -18.97 35.06 30.91
C GLU A 99 -17.79 34.11 31.25
N LEU A 100 -17.21 34.26 32.45
CA LEU A 100 -15.98 33.52 32.84
C LEU A 100 -16.21 32.00 33.00
N ASN A 101 -17.39 31.61 33.48
CA ASN A 101 -17.84 30.21 33.55
C ASN A 101 -17.98 29.59 32.17
N VAL A 102 -18.31 30.36 31.13
CA VAL A 102 -18.39 29.87 29.74
C VAL A 102 -16.99 29.67 29.17
N LEU A 103 -16.07 30.62 29.39
CA LEU A 103 -14.68 30.52 28.93
C LEU A 103 -13.92 29.32 29.52
N LEU A 104 -14.29 28.85 30.71
CA LEU A 104 -13.64 27.72 31.38
C LEU A 104 -13.80 26.40 30.61
N PHE A 105 -14.94 26.20 29.96
CA PHE A 105 -15.29 24.97 29.24
C PHE A 105 -14.93 25.00 27.75
N LEU A 106 -14.36 26.12 27.29
CA LEU A 106 -13.88 26.26 25.92
C LEU A 106 -12.43 25.77 25.80
N SER A 107 -12.14 25.12 24.68
CA SER A 107 -10.76 24.80 24.29
C SER A 107 -9.97 26.08 24.02
N LEU A 108 -8.63 25.99 24.11
CA LEU A 108 -7.75 27.13 23.86
C LEU A 108 -7.99 27.73 22.46
N GLU A 109 -8.21 26.88 21.46
CA GLU A 109 -8.55 27.29 20.10
C GLU A 109 -9.86 28.08 20.03
N GLN A 110 -10.91 27.62 20.73
CA GLN A 110 -12.20 28.32 20.79
C GLN A 110 -12.07 29.69 21.46
N ILE A 111 -11.35 29.79 22.58
CA ILE A 111 -11.11 31.06 23.29
C ILE A 111 -10.37 32.06 22.38
N THR A 112 -9.32 31.60 21.69
CA THR A 112 -8.54 32.48 20.80
C THR A 112 -9.36 33.00 19.61
N LYS A 113 -10.27 32.17 19.10
CA LYS A 113 -11.11 32.49 17.95
C LYS A 113 -12.31 33.37 18.31
N GLU A 114 -12.98 33.10 19.44
CA GLU A 114 -14.14 33.89 19.89
C GLU A 114 -13.76 35.30 20.35
N LEU A 115 -12.58 35.43 20.96
CA LEU A 115 -12.10 36.72 21.49
C LEU A 115 -11.14 37.45 20.54
N ASP A 116 -10.79 36.84 19.39
CA ASP A 116 -9.81 37.35 18.41
C ASP A 116 -8.48 37.76 19.06
N ILE A 117 -7.87 36.81 19.79
CA ILE A 117 -6.65 37.03 20.58
C ILE A 117 -5.57 35.99 20.28
N SER A 118 -4.32 36.32 20.59
CA SER A 118 -3.20 35.38 20.41
C SER A 118 -3.31 34.16 21.33
N VAL A 119 -2.76 33.02 20.89
CA VAL A 119 -2.69 31.76 21.65
C VAL A 119 -2.11 31.95 23.05
N TYR A 120 -1.02 32.72 23.14
CA TYR A 120 -0.41 33.09 24.42
C TYR A 120 -1.38 33.83 25.36
N THR A 121 -2.21 34.74 24.82
CA THR A 121 -3.20 35.48 25.61
C THR A 121 -4.37 34.58 26.00
N GLY A 122 -4.82 33.69 25.11
CA GLY A 122 -5.83 32.67 25.41
C GLY A 122 -5.41 31.73 26.53
N GLN A 123 -4.14 31.34 26.56
CA GLN A 123 -3.59 30.42 27.55
C GLN A 123 -3.53 31.07 28.94
N LYS A 124 -3.09 32.32 29.01
CA LYS A 124 -3.15 33.14 30.22
C LYS A 124 -4.57 33.30 30.77
N ILE A 125 -5.56 33.52 29.90
CA ILE A 125 -6.97 33.64 30.31
C ILE A 125 -7.45 32.33 30.91
N LYS A 126 -7.15 31.20 30.28
CA LYS A 126 -7.57 29.87 30.74
C LYS A 126 -6.96 29.53 32.11
N GLU A 127 -5.66 29.77 32.28
CA GLU A 127 -4.97 29.62 33.57
C GLU A 127 -5.57 30.54 34.64
N SER A 128 -5.79 31.82 34.32
CA SER A 128 -6.40 32.80 35.24
C SER A 128 -7.79 32.36 35.72
N CYS A 129 -8.61 31.80 34.82
CA CYS A 129 -9.94 31.30 35.14
C CYS A 129 -9.87 30.04 36.02
N ARG A 130 -8.91 29.13 35.77
CA ARG A 130 -8.66 27.94 36.60
C ARG A 130 -8.26 28.31 38.03
N PHE A 131 -7.36 29.29 38.18
CA PHE A 131 -6.87 29.75 39.49
C PHE A 131 -7.88 30.55 40.31
N ALA A 132 -8.70 31.38 39.66
CA ALA A 132 -9.73 32.18 40.34
C ALA A 132 -10.82 31.30 40.99
N LEU A 133 -11.09 30.10 40.43
CA LEU A 133 -12.05 29.13 40.98
C LEU A 133 -11.46 28.25 42.10
N HIS A 134 -10.20 27.80 42.00
CA HIS A 134 -9.55 27.00 43.05
C HIS A 134 -9.32 27.78 44.36
N SER A 135 -9.08 29.10 44.26
CA SER A 135 -8.81 29.95 45.43
C SER A 135 -10.01 30.14 46.37
N LEU A 136 -11.21 29.71 45.99
CA LEU A 136 -12.44 29.88 46.76
C LEU A 136 -12.79 28.68 47.66
N VAL A 137 -12.13 27.53 47.53
CA VAL A 137 -12.56 26.28 48.20
C VAL A 137 -11.53 25.67 49.17
N GLU A 138 -10.21 25.88 49.04
CA GLU A 138 -9.24 24.95 49.66
C GLU A 138 -8.28 25.48 50.76
N ASP A 139 -8.22 26.79 51.06
CA ASP A 139 -7.13 27.31 51.94
C ASP A 139 -7.34 26.99 53.44
N HIS A 140 -8.52 26.52 53.87
CA HIS A 140 -8.82 26.32 55.30
C HIS A 140 -8.75 24.86 55.80
N ASP A 141 -8.89 23.87 54.92
CA ASP A 141 -8.82 22.44 55.25
C ASP A 141 -7.43 21.84 55.05
N PHE A 142 -6.70 22.27 54.00
CA PHE A 142 -5.36 21.74 53.69
C PHE A 142 -4.35 22.01 54.81
N ARG A 143 -4.33 23.24 55.36
CA ARG A 143 -3.42 23.59 56.48
C ARG A 143 -3.69 22.76 57.74
N LYS A 144 -4.95 22.38 57.99
CA LYS A 144 -5.34 21.53 59.13
C LYS A 144 -4.90 20.08 58.94
N GLN A 145 -5.04 19.55 57.73
CA GLN A 145 -4.58 18.20 57.40
C GLN A 145 -3.06 18.06 57.54
N GLU A 146 -2.31 19.08 57.11
CA GLU A 146 -0.84 19.13 57.25
C GLU A 146 -0.38 19.19 58.71
N THR A 147 -1.10 19.93 59.57
CA THR A 147 -0.77 19.98 61.00
C THR A 147 -0.96 18.61 61.66
N LEU A 148 -2.06 17.94 61.31
CA LEU A 148 -2.41 16.63 61.87
C LEU A 148 -1.47 15.51 61.41
N ARG A 149 -1.04 15.52 60.14
CA ARG A 149 -0.02 14.58 59.64
C ARG A 149 1.34 14.81 60.31
N LYS A 150 1.73 16.07 60.51
CA LYS A 150 2.95 16.45 61.23
C LYS A 150 2.92 15.96 62.69
N ASP A 151 1.82 16.23 63.40
CA ASP A 151 1.63 15.78 64.78
C ASP A 151 1.77 14.24 64.86
N LEU A 152 1.17 13.51 63.91
CA LEU A 152 1.28 12.05 63.82
C LEU A 152 2.72 11.57 63.57
N CYS A 153 3.46 12.25 62.70
CA CYS A 153 4.87 11.92 62.47
C CYS A 153 5.75 12.23 63.69
N ASP A 154 5.48 13.33 64.40
CA ASP A 154 6.15 13.72 65.64
C ASP A 154 5.84 12.74 66.79
N PHE A 155 4.62 12.20 66.83
CA PHE A 155 4.23 11.18 67.81
C PHE A 155 5.10 9.91 67.73
N PHE A 156 5.43 9.46 66.52
CA PHE A 156 6.32 8.32 66.31
C PHE A 156 7.82 8.69 66.35
N ARG A 157 8.16 9.99 66.41
CA ARG A 157 9.55 10.47 66.40
C ARG A 157 10.21 10.21 67.76
N GLY A 158 11.37 9.52 67.74
CA GLY A 158 12.18 9.29 68.94
C GLY A 158 11.76 8.11 69.81
N THR A 159 10.79 7.29 69.40
CA THR A 159 10.38 6.08 70.11
C THR A 159 10.26 4.89 69.15
N HIS A 160 10.64 3.69 69.61
CA HIS A 160 10.40 2.42 68.91
C HIS A 160 9.24 1.63 69.54
N SER A 161 8.46 2.27 70.41
CA SER A 161 7.35 1.62 71.09
C SER A 161 6.20 1.38 70.11
N PRO A 162 5.56 0.20 70.14
CA PRO A 162 4.32 -0.02 69.42
C PRO A 162 3.15 0.69 70.13
N PHE A 163 2.28 1.35 69.35
CA PHE A 163 1.08 2.02 69.84
C PHE A 163 -0.16 1.48 69.13
N THR A 164 -1.22 1.23 69.88
CA THR A 164 -2.55 0.92 69.32
C THR A 164 -3.16 2.17 68.66
N PHE A 165 -4.12 1.99 67.75
CA PHE A 165 -4.87 3.09 67.14
C PHE A 165 -5.47 4.02 68.21
N GLN A 166 -5.98 3.44 69.31
CA GLN A 166 -6.57 4.20 70.42
C GLN A 166 -5.52 5.00 71.21
N GLU A 167 -4.34 4.43 71.46
CA GLU A 167 -3.24 5.16 72.14
C GLU A 167 -2.67 6.31 71.29
N ILE A 168 -2.64 6.16 69.96
CA ILE A 168 -2.26 7.23 69.03
C ILE A 168 -3.31 8.35 69.08
N GLN A 169 -4.59 7.99 69.01
CA GLN A 169 -5.71 8.93 69.04
C GLN A 169 -5.75 9.72 70.35
N GLU A 170 -5.57 9.05 71.49
CA GLU A 170 -5.53 9.65 72.82
C GLU A 170 -4.25 10.48 73.05
N GLY A 171 -3.10 9.95 72.64
CA GLY A 171 -1.79 10.60 72.83
C GLY A 171 -1.60 11.88 72.01
N LEU A 172 -2.24 11.95 70.83
CA LEU A 172 -2.26 13.15 69.99
C LEU A 172 -3.40 14.13 70.31
N LEU A 173 -4.34 13.74 71.18
CA LEU A 173 -5.62 14.43 71.34
C LEU A 173 -6.26 14.69 69.97
N TRP A 174 -6.37 13.63 69.14
CA TRP A 174 -6.74 13.73 67.73
C TRP A 174 -8.04 14.53 67.53
N ARG A 175 -8.01 15.49 66.61
CA ARG A 175 -9.10 16.48 66.42
C ARG A 175 -9.87 16.31 65.11
N SER A 176 -9.63 15.23 64.37
CA SER A 176 -10.27 14.93 63.07
C SER A 176 -11.00 13.57 63.10
N SER A 177 -11.52 13.11 61.96
CA SER A 177 -12.20 11.82 61.88
C SER A 177 -11.25 10.64 62.06
N GLU A 178 -11.77 9.52 62.55
CA GLU A 178 -11.03 8.26 62.67
C GLU A 178 -10.63 7.71 61.29
N THR A 179 -11.50 7.87 60.29
CA THR A 179 -11.20 7.49 58.90
C THR A 179 -9.96 8.20 58.36
N PHE A 180 -9.80 9.49 58.68
CA PHE A 180 -8.67 10.27 58.23
C PHE A 180 -7.37 9.90 58.96
N LEU A 181 -7.45 9.56 60.26
CA LEU A 181 -6.30 9.02 60.99
C LEU A 181 -5.85 7.68 60.38
N GLN A 182 -6.82 6.84 60.00
CA GLN A 182 -6.55 5.55 59.39
C GLN A 182 -5.90 5.70 58.01
N GLU A 183 -6.42 6.59 57.15
CA GLU A 183 -5.81 6.91 55.85
C GLU A 183 -4.35 7.39 56.02
N LEU A 184 -4.08 8.26 56.99
CA LEU A 184 -2.72 8.73 57.25
C LEU A 184 -1.78 7.63 57.76
N LEU A 185 -2.27 6.71 58.59
CA LEU A 185 -1.48 5.56 59.05
C LEU A 185 -1.19 4.58 57.91
N GLU A 186 -2.16 4.33 57.02
CA GLU A 186 -1.96 3.52 55.82
C GLU A 186 -0.96 4.16 54.84
N ASP A 187 -0.98 5.49 54.71
CA ASP A 187 0.01 6.23 53.92
C ASP A 187 1.41 6.09 54.50
N LEU A 188 1.57 6.26 55.82
CA LEU A 188 2.87 6.12 56.50
C LEU A 188 3.41 4.69 56.44
N GLU A 189 2.53 3.68 56.47
CA GLU A 189 2.89 2.28 56.27
C GLU A 189 3.30 2.01 54.82
N GLY A 190 2.55 2.53 53.84
CA GLY A 190 2.87 2.42 52.42
C GLY A 190 4.19 3.12 52.03
N GLU A 191 4.57 4.15 52.78
CA GLU A 191 5.87 4.84 52.69
C GLU A 191 7.01 4.10 53.42
N GLY A 192 6.71 3.02 54.16
CA GLY A 192 7.69 2.25 54.93
C GLY A 192 8.22 2.95 56.19
N LEU A 193 7.49 3.95 56.70
CA LEU A 193 7.88 4.75 57.87
C LEU A 193 7.45 4.10 59.18
N ILE A 194 6.30 3.43 59.15
CA ILE A 194 5.77 2.61 60.26
C ILE A 194 5.45 1.20 59.75
N GLU A 195 5.42 0.23 60.65
CA GLU A 195 4.88 -1.11 60.38
C GLU A 195 3.69 -1.36 61.29
N THR A 196 2.69 -2.09 60.79
CA THR A 196 1.57 -2.60 61.57
C THR A 196 1.63 -4.12 61.67
N ASP A 197 1.28 -4.65 62.84
CA ASP A 197 1.00 -6.07 63.02
C ASP A 197 -0.50 -6.39 62.98
N GLY A 198 -1.33 -5.42 62.58
CA GLY A 198 -2.79 -5.47 62.56
C GLY A 198 -3.45 -5.08 63.88
N LYS A 199 -2.67 -4.82 64.95
CA LYS A 199 -3.18 -4.30 66.23
C LYS A 199 -2.45 -3.06 66.72
N THR A 200 -1.16 -2.95 66.41
CA THR A 200 -0.29 -1.88 66.86
C THR A 200 0.59 -1.38 65.73
N TYR A 201 0.96 -0.10 65.78
CA TYR A 201 1.82 0.60 64.84
C TYR A 201 3.15 0.94 65.52
N LYS A 202 4.28 0.64 64.88
CA LYS A 202 5.62 0.99 65.41
C LYS A 202 6.51 1.62 64.34
N ASN A 203 7.45 2.44 64.79
CA ASN A 203 8.43 3.11 63.94
C ASN A 203 9.57 2.16 63.53
N VAL A 204 9.89 2.11 62.23
CA VAL A 204 10.86 1.16 61.63
C VAL A 204 12.08 1.85 60.98
N ALA A 205 12.04 3.17 60.75
CA ALA A 205 13.08 3.88 60.01
C ALA A 205 13.55 5.17 60.70
N ILE A 206 14.86 5.42 60.68
CA ILE A 206 15.44 6.71 61.09
C ILE A 206 15.13 7.72 59.97
N PHE A 207 14.33 8.75 60.29
CA PHE A 207 14.02 9.90 59.43
C PHE A 207 15.30 10.50 58.79
N PRO A 208 15.36 10.68 57.45
CA PRO A 208 16.16 11.76 56.88
C PRO A 208 15.61 13.11 57.36
N HIS A 209 16.54 13.93 57.84
CA HIS A 209 16.34 15.16 58.62
C HIS A 209 15.68 16.27 57.79
N ILE A 210 14.55 16.81 58.23
CA ILE A 210 13.78 17.96 57.72
C ILE A 210 12.99 17.80 56.40
N SER A 211 11.65 18.01 56.43
CA SER A 211 10.83 18.14 55.21
C SER A 211 10.88 19.56 54.65
N LEU A 212 10.52 19.74 53.37
CA LEU A 212 10.38 21.08 52.77
C LEU A 212 9.41 21.95 53.58
N SER A 213 8.28 21.38 54.01
CA SER A 213 7.31 22.04 54.89
C SER A 213 7.97 22.52 56.20
N GLU A 214 8.77 21.67 56.85
CA GLU A 214 9.51 22.05 58.05
C GLU A 214 10.57 23.14 57.76
N VAL A 215 11.28 23.12 56.62
CA VAL A 215 12.21 24.20 56.25
C VAL A 215 11.47 25.53 56.10
N LEU A 216 10.33 25.52 55.40
CA LEU A 216 9.53 26.72 55.17
C LEU A 216 8.96 27.28 56.48
N ASP A 217 8.46 26.43 57.38
CA ASP A 217 7.91 26.83 58.68
C ASP A 217 8.95 27.49 59.61
N HIS A 218 10.21 27.04 59.57
CA HIS A 218 11.28 27.50 60.47
C HIS A 218 12.09 28.69 59.91
N MET A 219 11.68 29.27 58.78
CA MET A 219 12.30 30.48 58.24
C MET A 219 12.14 31.67 59.21
N ARG A 220 13.26 32.29 59.60
CA ARG A 220 13.27 33.35 60.63
C ARG A 220 12.74 34.69 60.14
N ASP A 221 12.90 34.99 58.85
CA ASP A 221 12.43 36.24 58.23
C ASP A 221 11.03 36.03 57.61
N PRO A 222 9.96 36.64 58.18
CA PRO A 222 8.60 36.48 57.66
C PRO A 222 8.42 37.00 56.24
N LEU A 223 9.21 38.02 55.83
CA LEU A 223 9.17 38.56 54.47
C LEU A 223 9.78 37.56 53.48
N ALA A 224 10.95 37.03 53.82
CA ALA A 224 11.63 36.03 53.01
C ALA A 224 10.81 34.73 52.91
N GLN A 225 10.24 34.28 54.04
CA GLN A 225 9.32 33.14 54.09
C GLN A 225 8.14 33.32 53.13
N ARG A 226 7.47 34.49 53.17
CA ARG A 226 6.34 34.77 52.28
C ARG A 226 6.77 34.76 50.80
N ILE A 227 7.91 35.38 50.48
CA ILE A 227 8.46 35.42 49.11
C ILE A 227 8.75 34.00 48.60
N VAL A 228 9.43 33.18 49.41
CA VAL A 228 9.79 31.81 49.03
C VAL A 228 8.54 30.96 48.84
N VAL A 229 7.64 30.92 49.83
CA VAL A 229 6.39 30.14 49.71
C VAL A 229 5.61 30.56 48.47
N ASP A 230 5.32 31.85 48.30
CA ASP A 230 4.56 32.33 47.15
C ASP A 230 5.23 31.98 45.80
N ARG A 231 6.57 32.01 45.75
CA ARG A 231 7.31 31.63 44.55
C ARG A 231 7.24 30.14 44.26
N LEU A 232 7.40 29.29 45.27
CA LEU A 232 7.33 27.83 45.14
C LEU A 232 5.94 27.34 44.71
N TYR A 233 4.89 28.08 45.07
CA TYR A 233 3.51 27.87 44.58
C TYR A 233 3.25 28.47 43.17
N GLY A 234 4.30 28.92 42.47
CA GLY A 234 4.22 29.35 41.07
C GLY A 234 3.99 30.85 40.84
N LYS A 235 3.96 31.70 41.88
CA LYS A 235 3.81 33.16 41.66
C LYS A 235 5.06 33.75 41.01
N THR A 236 4.84 34.78 40.19
CA THR A 236 5.96 35.52 39.57
C THR A 236 6.60 36.48 40.58
N MET A 237 7.91 36.74 40.44
CA MET A 237 8.62 37.72 41.29
C MET A 237 7.97 39.11 41.26
N GLU A 238 7.38 39.49 40.12
CA GLU A 238 6.65 40.74 39.94
C GLU A 238 5.34 40.74 40.74
N SER A 239 4.59 39.64 40.69
CA SER A 239 3.36 39.47 41.47
C SER A 239 3.64 39.52 42.97
N ILE A 240 4.71 38.85 43.42
CA ILE A 240 5.13 38.85 44.81
C ILE A 240 5.48 40.26 45.27
N ALA A 241 6.32 40.99 44.51
CA ALA A 241 6.70 42.38 44.78
C ALA A 241 5.49 43.32 45.01
N LEU A 242 4.45 43.16 44.19
CA LEU A 242 3.22 43.96 44.24
C LEU A 242 2.28 43.54 45.38
N SER A 243 2.38 42.31 45.88
CA SER A 243 1.49 41.76 46.92
C SER A 243 1.94 42.05 48.36
N LEU A 244 3.15 42.57 48.54
CA LEU A 244 3.74 42.83 49.86
C LEU A 244 3.24 44.17 50.44
N SER A 245 3.02 44.20 51.76
CA SER A 245 2.54 45.38 52.49
C SER A 245 3.51 46.57 52.42
N THR A 246 4.81 46.30 52.29
CA THR A 246 5.83 47.29 51.93
C THR A 246 6.34 46.95 50.52
N PRO A 247 6.00 47.74 49.49
CA PRO A 247 6.39 47.43 48.11
C PRO A 247 7.91 47.44 47.96
N ILE A 248 8.47 46.32 47.50
CA ILE A 248 9.87 46.19 47.12
C ILE A 248 9.96 45.88 45.64
N THR A 249 11.09 46.19 44.99
CA THR A 249 11.24 45.96 43.56
C THR A 249 11.29 44.45 43.25
N ARG A 250 10.85 44.05 42.05
CA ARG A 250 11.04 42.68 41.52
C ARG A 250 12.48 42.17 41.70
N SER A 251 13.46 43.04 41.43
CA SER A 251 14.88 42.71 41.60
C SER A 251 15.20 42.36 43.06
N ARG A 252 14.65 43.11 44.01
CA ARG A 252 14.82 42.84 45.44
C ARG A 252 14.16 41.53 45.87
N VAL A 253 12.96 41.24 45.39
CA VAL A 253 12.28 39.94 45.62
C VAL A 253 13.14 38.79 45.09
N SER A 254 13.66 38.92 43.86
CA SER A 254 14.53 37.92 43.25
C SER A 254 15.78 37.67 44.09
N GLN A 255 16.45 38.72 44.56
CA GLN A 255 17.63 38.59 45.42
C GLN A 255 17.32 37.86 46.73
N ILE A 256 16.21 38.20 47.39
CA ILE A 256 15.79 37.54 48.63
C ILE A 256 15.51 36.06 48.36
N PHE A 257 14.73 35.75 47.32
CA PHE A 257 14.41 34.37 46.97
C PHE A 257 15.65 33.51 46.70
N HIS A 258 16.57 33.97 45.85
CA HIS A 258 17.76 33.20 45.48
C HIS A 258 18.69 32.99 46.68
N ASN A 259 18.86 34.03 47.51
CA ASN A 259 19.63 33.91 48.75
C ASN A 259 19.06 32.86 49.70
N GLU A 260 17.73 32.75 49.83
CA GLU A 260 17.13 31.74 50.68
C GLU A 260 17.24 30.34 50.07
N ILE A 261 16.79 30.15 48.82
CA ILE A 261 16.69 28.82 48.22
C ILE A 261 18.04 28.14 47.99
N GLU A 262 19.10 28.89 47.70
CA GLU A 262 20.46 28.35 47.57
C GLU A 262 21.01 27.79 48.89
N ASN A 263 20.51 28.30 50.03
CA ASN A 263 20.92 27.87 51.36
C ASN A 263 20.00 26.79 51.97
N PHE A 264 19.00 26.30 51.23
CA PHE A 264 18.11 25.26 51.73
C PHE A 264 18.86 23.95 51.97
N PRO A 265 18.68 23.28 53.12
CA PRO A 265 19.27 21.97 53.36
C PRO A 265 18.72 20.93 52.39
N VAL A 266 19.32 19.74 52.37
CA VAL A 266 18.73 18.58 51.68
C VAL A 266 17.44 18.20 52.42
N VAL A 267 16.32 18.08 51.70
CA VAL A 267 14.98 17.79 52.24
C VAL A 267 14.46 16.47 51.70
N LYS A 268 13.46 15.88 52.35
CA LYS A 268 12.84 14.61 51.92
C LYS A 268 12.38 14.62 50.46
N GLU A 269 11.84 15.74 50.00
CA GLU A 269 11.30 15.95 48.66
C GLU A 269 12.38 15.88 47.56
N ASP A 270 13.67 15.98 47.92
CA ASP A 270 14.79 15.79 46.98
C ASP A 270 14.81 14.37 46.38
N GLN A 271 14.14 13.39 46.99
CA GLN A 271 13.99 12.04 46.43
C GLN A 271 13.31 12.01 45.04
N TYR A 272 12.51 13.04 44.72
CA TYR A 272 11.82 13.16 43.45
C TYR A 272 12.67 13.84 42.36
N ARG A 273 13.88 14.30 42.68
CA ARG A 273 14.79 14.96 41.74
C ARG A 273 15.11 14.08 40.53
N ASP A 274 15.47 12.83 40.77
CA ASP A 274 15.89 11.91 39.70
C ASP A 274 14.76 11.62 38.71
N LEU A 275 13.51 11.66 39.17
CA LEU A 275 12.32 11.54 38.34
C LEU A 275 12.24 12.68 37.31
N LEU A 276 12.45 13.93 37.75
CA LEU A 276 12.42 15.11 36.87
C LEU A 276 13.68 15.26 36.01
N MET A 277 14.81 14.68 36.43
CA MET A 277 16.04 14.65 35.63
C MET A 277 15.95 13.65 34.48
N LYS A 278 15.30 12.50 34.69
CA LYS A 278 15.29 11.39 33.73
C LYS A 278 14.11 11.44 32.76
N TYR A 279 12.96 11.97 33.18
CA TYR A 279 11.71 11.90 32.42
C TYR A 279 11.11 13.28 32.14
N GLU A 280 10.50 13.44 30.96
CA GLU A 280 9.69 14.61 30.63
C GLU A 280 8.35 14.52 31.35
N LEU A 281 8.21 15.28 32.43
CA LEU A 281 7.02 15.37 33.27
C LEU A 281 6.50 16.80 33.26
N ASP A 282 5.17 16.94 33.25
CA ASP A 282 4.49 18.17 33.63
C ASP A 282 4.08 18.12 35.12
N GLU A 283 3.69 19.27 35.66
CA GLU A 283 3.32 19.45 37.06
C GLU A 283 2.10 18.61 37.46
N ASP A 284 1.08 18.56 36.60
CA ASP A 284 -0.17 17.84 36.88
C ASP A 284 0.11 16.32 36.93
N THR A 285 0.87 15.80 35.96
CA THR A 285 1.30 14.39 35.92
C THR A 285 2.18 14.04 37.13
N PHE A 286 3.09 14.92 37.55
CA PHE A 286 3.94 14.70 38.72
C PHE A 286 3.13 14.47 39.99
N TYR A 287 2.12 15.30 40.27
CA TYR A 287 1.25 15.15 41.44
C TYR A 287 0.26 13.99 41.31
N ALA A 288 -0.12 13.63 40.09
CA ALA A 288 -0.98 12.48 39.83
C ALA A 288 -0.30 11.14 40.14
N ILE A 289 1.04 11.06 40.11
CA ILE A 289 1.78 9.81 40.34
C ILE A 289 2.62 9.80 41.63
N THR A 290 2.73 10.92 42.34
CA THR A 290 3.51 11.06 43.59
C THR A 290 2.64 11.44 44.79
N THR A 291 3.22 11.38 46.00
CA THR A 291 2.62 11.95 47.23
C THR A 291 3.20 13.32 47.56
N ALA A 292 3.87 13.97 46.60
CA ALA A 292 4.48 15.28 46.80
C ALA A 292 3.45 16.36 47.11
N MET A 293 3.84 17.33 47.94
CA MET A 293 3.01 18.48 48.30
C MET A 293 3.13 19.60 47.23
N PRO A 294 2.13 20.49 47.09
CA PRO A 294 2.12 21.52 46.04
C PRO A 294 3.37 22.41 45.86
N PRO A 295 4.16 22.79 46.91
CA PRO A 295 5.38 23.55 46.69
C PRO A 295 6.57 22.70 46.21
N THR A 296 6.47 21.37 46.22
CA THR A 296 7.57 20.45 45.88
C THR A 296 8.02 20.62 44.43
N TRP A 297 7.07 20.71 43.49
CA TRP A 297 7.39 20.94 42.08
C TRP A 297 8.21 22.21 41.88
N GLY A 298 7.69 23.35 42.37
CA GLY A 298 8.38 24.63 42.27
C GLY A 298 9.75 24.61 42.96
N TYR A 299 9.86 23.94 44.10
CA TYR A 299 11.13 23.78 44.82
C TYR A 299 12.17 23.02 43.99
N LEU A 300 11.80 21.88 43.41
CA LEU A 300 12.72 21.09 42.59
C LEU A 300 13.12 21.84 41.32
N GLN A 301 12.17 22.52 40.68
CA GLN A 301 12.41 23.32 39.47
C GLN A 301 13.36 24.48 39.73
N GLU A 302 13.25 25.16 40.86
CA GLU A 302 14.07 26.33 41.19
C GLU A 302 15.45 25.92 41.76
N LYS A 303 15.50 25.00 42.73
CA LYS A 303 16.76 24.57 43.37
C LYS A 303 17.66 23.78 42.41
N TYR A 304 17.08 22.90 41.60
CA TYR A 304 17.82 22.04 40.67
C TYR A 304 17.69 22.49 39.21
N HIS A 305 17.28 23.75 38.97
CA HIS A 305 17.06 24.29 37.62
C HIS A 305 18.14 23.92 36.61
N ASN A 306 19.42 24.10 37.01
CA ASN A 306 20.56 23.83 36.14
C ASN A 306 20.73 22.34 35.80
N GLU A 307 20.42 21.46 36.74
CA GLU A 307 20.58 20.01 36.61
C GLU A 307 19.44 19.38 35.79
N LEU A 308 18.28 20.02 35.81
CA LEU A 308 17.09 19.60 35.05
C LEU A 308 17.16 19.93 33.56
N ASN A 309 18.19 20.65 33.09
CA ASN A 309 18.36 21.08 31.70
C ASN A 309 18.99 20.02 30.76
N GLY A 310 18.97 18.74 31.15
CA GLY A 310 19.47 17.62 30.35
C GLY A 310 18.45 17.01 29.37
N PRO A 311 18.88 16.12 28.46
CA PRO A 311 17.97 15.33 27.63
C PRO A 311 17.16 14.37 28.50
N LYS A 312 15.84 14.38 28.33
CA LYS A 312 14.90 13.58 29.12
C LYS A 312 14.19 12.55 28.25
N LEU A 313 13.74 11.47 28.87
CA LEU A 313 12.93 10.44 28.22
C LEU A 313 11.47 10.87 28.21
N ALA A 314 10.85 10.88 27.02
CA ALA A 314 9.42 11.10 26.88
C ALA A 314 8.62 10.04 27.68
N LEU A 315 7.61 10.51 28.41
CA LEU A 315 6.71 9.62 29.13
C LEU A 315 5.66 9.00 28.20
N SER A 316 5.39 7.73 28.44
CA SER A 316 4.26 7.00 27.88
C SER A 316 3.75 6.04 28.95
N GLY A 317 2.52 5.56 28.83
CA GLY A 317 1.99 4.58 29.78
C GLY A 317 2.87 3.32 29.93
N ASN A 318 3.58 2.93 28.87
CA ASN A 318 4.53 1.81 28.90
C ASN A 318 5.79 2.14 29.73
N VAL A 319 6.33 3.35 29.57
CA VAL A 319 7.48 3.82 30.36
C VAL A 319 7.10 3.98 31.83
N LEU A 320 5.93 4.56 32.11
CA LEU A 320 5.39 4.72 33.45
C LEU A 320 5.24 3.36 34.16
N SER A 321 4.56 2.41 33.53
CA SER A 321 4.27 1.10 34.15
C SER A 321 5.49 0.17 34.29
N GLN A 322 6.43 0.19 33.35
CA GLN A 322 7.54 -0.79 33.35
C GLN A 322 8.85 -0.26 33.91
N LYS A 323 9.17 1.03 33.69
CA LYS A 323 10.47 1.62 34.05
C LYS A 323 10.34 2.51 35.27
N VAL A 324 9.45 3.50 35.24
CA VAL A 324 9.31 4.47 36.34
C VAL A 324 8.90 3.76 37.63
N ALA A 325 7.90 2.88 37.55
CA ALA A 325 7.42 2.09 38.69
C ALA A 325 8.49 1.23 39.38
N LYS A 326 9.53 0.81 38.64
CA LYS A 326 10.59 -0.08 39.16
C LYS A 326 11.81 0.67 39.66
N GLU A 327 12.04 1.89 39.18
CA GLU A 327 13.32 2.58 39.32
C GLU A 327 13.25 3.81 40.22
N LEU A 328 12.06 4.34 40.57
CA LEU A 328 11.90 5.63 41.25
C LEU A 328 10.78 5.66 42.30
N VAL A 329 10.83 6.67 43.18
CA VAL A 329 9.82 6.91 44.23
C VAL A 329 8.53 7.44 43.62
N VAL A 330 7.62 6.54 43.28
CA VAL A 330 6.26 6.85 42.81
C VAL A 330 5.23 6.06 43.62
N ASN A 331 4.02 6.60 43.76
CA ASN A 331 2.95 5.90 44.45
C ASN A 331 2.24 4.95 43.48
N ALA A 332 2.35 3.64 43.71
CA ALA A 332 1.85 2.62 42.80
C ALA A 332 0.32 2.69 42.58
N LYS A 333 -0.46 3.01 43.63
CA LYS A 333 -1.93 3.14 43.53
C LYS A 333 -2.31 4.35 42.67
N LYS A 334 -1.71 5.51 42.94
CA LYS A 334 -1.89 6.75 42.19
C LYS A 334 -1.48 6.61 40.72
N MET A 335 -0.32 6.01 40.47
CA MET A 335 0.15 5.72 39.11
C MET A 335 -0.82 4.80 38.36
N GLN A 336 -1.33 3.74 39.00
CA GLN A 336 -2.31 2.85 38.38
C GLN A 336 -3.63 3.57 38.06
N ALA A 337 -4.09 4.46 38.95
CA ALA A 337 -5.26 5.30 38.72
C ALA A 337 -5.02 6.22 37.50
N TYR A 338 -3.89 6.93 37.47
CA TYR A 338 -3.50 7.81 36.36
C TYR A 338 -3.42 7.05 35.02
N LEU A 339 -2.82 5.85 35.00
CA LEU A 339 -2.77 5.00 33.81
C LEU A 339 -4.16 4.59 33.33
N THR A 340 -5.04 4.20 34.25
CA THR A 340 -6.42 3.78 33.93
C THR A 340 -7.27 4.96 33.43
N GLU A 341 -7.02 6.16 33.96
CA GLU A 341 -7.72 7.38 33.57
C GLU A 341 -7.30 7.86 32.18
N ASN A 342 -6.00 7.85 31.86
CA ASN A 342 -5.46 8.49 30.65
C ASN A 342 -5.12 7.51 29.52
N TYR A 343 -4.98 6.21 29.79
CA TYR A 343 -4.52 5.23 28.82
C TYR A 343 -5.46 4.02 28.70
N LEU A 344 -5.41 3.36 27.54
CA LEU A 344 -6.01 2.07 27.24
C LEU A 344 -4.93 1.00 27.25
N TYR A 345 -5.22 -0.17 27.82
CA TYR A 345 -4.32 -1.31 27.79
C TYR A 345 -4.73 -2.31 26.71
N VAL A 346 -3.93 -2.43 25.64
CA VAL A 346 -4.23 -3.23 24.46
C VAL A 346 -2.95 -3.92 23.97
N SER A 347 -3.00 -5.24 23.78
CA SER A 347 -1.86 -6.03 23.24
C SER A 347 -0.54 -5.79 23.98
N GLU A 348 -0.62 -5.82 25.32
CA GLU A 348 0.50 -5.57 26.23
C GLU A 348 1.10 -4.16 26.12
N MET A 349 0.34 -3.20 25.60
CA MET A 349 0.76 -1.81 25.45
C MET A 349 -0.26 -0.87 26.08
N TRP A 350 0.23 0.14 26.80
CA TRP A 350 -0.54 1.31 27.19
C TRP A 350 -0.56 2.33 26.06
N ILE A 351 -1.75 2.80 25.72
CA ILE A 351 -2.05 3.65 24.56
C ILE A 351 -2.83 4.85 25.04
N ASP A 352 -2.43 6.05 24.65
CA ASP A 352 -3.15 7.27 25.01
C ASP A 352 -4.62 7.19 24.51
N LYS A 353 -5.58 7.57 25.36
CA LYS A 353 -7.02 7.53 25.04
C LYS A 353 -7.44 8.46 23.90
N GLU A 354 -6.56 9.37 23.50
CA GLU A 354 -6.78 10.27 22.36
C GLU A 354 -5.98 9.84 21.11
N ASP A 355 -5.06 8.87 21.22
CA ASP A 355 -4.26 8.39 20.08
C ASP A 355 -4.88 7.17 19.38
N LYS A 356 -5.84 7.47 18.50
CA LYS A 356 -6.49 6.48 17.62
C LYS A 356 -5.50 5.69 16.73
N ASN A 357 -4.37 6.30 16.33
CA ASN A 357 -3.41 5.64 15.45
C ASN A 357 -2.57 4.61 16.22
N ALA A 358 -2.12 4.96 17.43
CA ALA A 358 -1.43 4.02 18.31
C ALA A 358 -2.34 2.86 18.70
N PHE A 359 -3.64 3.11 18.89
CA PHE A 359 -4.63 2.05 19.10
C PHE A 359 -4.70 1.07 17.92
N LEU A 360 -4.86 1.56 16.69
CA LEU A 360 -4.86 0.69 15.50
C LEU A 360 -3.50 -0.04 15.34
N GLN A 361 -2.38 0.59 15.66
CA GLN A 361 -1.06 -0.07 15.65
C GLN A 361 -1.02 -1.25 16.63
N ALA A 362 -1.53 -1.10 17.85
CA ALA A 362 -1.57 -2.18 18.84
C ALA A 362 -2.55 -3.30 18.45
N VAL A 363 -3.66 -2.96 17.77
CA VAL A 363 -4.55 -3.96 17.17
C VAL A 363 -3.79 -4.75 16.11
N CYS A 364 -3.04 -4.10 15.21
CA CYS A 364 -2.22 -4.81 14.22
C CYS A 364 -1.13 -5.69 14.87
N LYS A 365 -0.53 -5.22 15.98
CA LYS A 365 0.44 -6.00 16.77
C LYS A 365 -0.17 -7.25 17.41
N SER A 366 -1.48 -7.25 17.68
CA SER A 366 -2.19 -8.38 18.29
C SER A 366 -2.29 -9.62 17.39
N PHE A 367 -1.96 -9.50 16.11
CA PHE A 367 -2.03 -10.62 15.17
C PHE A 367 -0.76 -11.46 15.21
N ASP A 368 -0.93 -12.77 15.36
CA ASP A 368 0.13 -13.74 15.15
C ASP A 368 0.27 -14.05 13.65
N GLY A 369 1.37 -13.61 13.05
CA GLY A 369 1.68 -13.91 11.65
C GLY A 369 1.01 -12.98 10.64
N TYR A 370 0.55 -13.54 9.53
CA TYR A 370 -0.09 -12.77 8.45
C TYR A 370 -1.60 -12.63 8.69
N PHE A 371 -2.14 -11.48 8.30
CA PHE A 371 -3.55 -11.15 8.39
C PHE A 371 -4.01 -10.35 7.18
N GLN A 372 -5.31 -10.43 6.88
CA GLN A 372 -5.96 -9.67 5.83
C GLN A 372 -6.57 -8.38 6.38
N LYS A 373 -6.87 -7.44 5.48
CA LYS A 373 -7.42 -6.13 5.83
C LYS A 373 -8.76 -6.24 6.56
N GLU A 374 -9.61 -7.16 6.13
CA GLU A 374 -10.95 -7.41 6.68
C GLU A 374 -10.88 -7.95 8.11
N GLU A 375 -9.82 -8.70 8.44
CA GLU A 375 -9.61 -9.23 9.80
C GLU A 375 -9.24 -8.12 10.78
N VAL A 376 -8.51 -7.10 10.32
CA VAL A 376 -8.16 -5.92 11.12
C VAL A 376 -9.41 -5.14 11.51
N GLU A 377 -10.34 -4.90 10.58
CA GLU A 377 -11.60 -4.17 10.85
C GLU A 377 -12.41 -4.84 11.96
N LYS A 378 -12.56 -6.17 11.85
CA LYS A 378 -13.28 -6.96 12.85
C LYS A 378 -12.58 -6.88 14.21
N ARG A 379 -11.28 -7.16 14.27
CA ARG A 379 -10.53 -7.17 15.53
C ARG A 379 -10.46 -5.80 16.20
N TYR A 380 -10.32 -4.75 15.39
CA TYR A 380 -10.35 -3.38 15.86
C TYR A 380 -11.66 -3.06 16.57
N THR A 381 -12.78 -3.41 15.93
CA THR A 381 -14.12 -3.17 16.48
C THR A 381 -14.34 -3.98 17.77
N ASP A 382 -13.96 -5.27 17.75
CA ASP A 382 -14.09 -6.17 18.90
C ASP A 382 -13.28 -5.71 20.11
N ILE A 383 -12.07 -5.17 19.90
CA ILE A 383 -11.23 -4.65 20.98
C ILE A 383 -11.77 -3.31 21.47
N LEU A 384 -12.13 -2.39 20.56
CA LEU A 384 -12.62 -1.06 20.91
C LEU A 384 -13.88 -1.13 21.77
N ALA A 385 -14.83 -1.99 21.38
CA ALA A 385 -16.06 -2.22 22.15
C ALA A 385 -15.82 -2.74 23.58
N LYS A 386 -14.68 -3.38 23.84
CA LYS A 386 -14.32 -3.91 25.17
C LYS A 386 -13.59 -2.90 26.02
N VAL A 387 -12.69 -2.11 25.44
CA VAL A 387 -11.77 -1.24 26.21
C VAL A 387 -12.20 0.22 26.27
N ALA A 388 -12.99 0.70 25.31
CA ALA A 388 -13.48 2.08 25.23
C ALA A 388 -14.80 2.13 24.42
N PRO A 389 -15.90 1.53 24.91
CA PRO A 389 -17.18 1.51 24.20
C PRO A 389 -17.73 2.91 23.90
N GLU A 390 -17.43 3.89 24.74
CA GLU A 390 -17.80 5.30 24.57
C GLU A 390 -17.16 5.95 23.33
N LYS A 391 -16.02 5.43 22.86
CA LYS A 391 -15.31 5.94 21.67
C LYS A 391 -15.78 5.27 20.37
N MET A 392 -16.74 4.33 20.40
CA MET A 392 -17.11 3.53 19.21
C MET A 392 -17.48 4.36 17.97
N ASP A 393 -18.23 5.46 18.17
CA ASP A 393 -18.65 6.32 17.07
C ASP A 393 -17.49 7.19 16.55
N ASP A 394 -16.77 7.86 17.45
CA ASP A 394 -15.63 8.72 17.12
C ASP A 394 -14.47 7.94 16.47
N TRP A 395 -14.25 6.72 16.97
CA TRP A 395 -13.17 5.86 16.57
C TRP A 395 -13.56 4.85 15.50
N ALA A 396 -14.75 4.97 14.91
CA ALA A 396 -15.18 4.14 13.78
C ALA A 396 -14.08 4.07 12.69
N LEU A 397 -13.78 2.83 12.28
CA LEU A 397 -12.72 2.55 11.33
C LEU A 397 -13.29 2.63 9.91
N ASN A 398 -12.73 3.53 9.10
CA ASN A 398 -13.03 3.63 7.69
C ASN A 398 -11.90 3.03 6.85
N SER A 399 -12.25 2.37 5.75
CA SER A 399 -11.33 1.62 4.90
C SER A 399 -10.12 2.42 4.39
N PHE A 400 -10.24 3.76 4.32
CA PHE A 400 -9.16 4.68 3.99
C PHE A 400 -8.06 4.75 5.08
N ARG A 401 -8.41 4.71 6.37
CA ARG A 401 -7.45 4.84 7.48
C ARG A 401 -6.51 3.65 7.60
N ILE A 402 -6.97 2.44 7.28
CA ILE A 402 -6.12 1.24 7.24
C ILE A 402 -4.99 1.42 6.21
N SER A 403 -5.31 2.01 5.05
CA SER A 403 -4.33 2.27 3.98
C SER A 403 -3.30 3.34 4.36
N VAL A 404 -3.64 4.28 5.25
CA VAL A 404 -2.71 5.29 5.76
C VAL A 404 -1.76 4.68 6.79
N LEU A 405 -2.24 3.81 7.67
CA LEU A 405 -1.40 3.09 8.64
C LEU A 405 -0.49 2.03 8.01
N LEU A 406 -0.92 1.43 6.89
CA LEU A 406 -0.04 0.64 6.02
C LEU A 406 1.21 1.40 5.55
N LYS A 407 1.21 2.75 5.60
CA LYS A 407 2.35 3.60 5.22
C LYS A 407 3.18 4.11 6.42
N GLN A 408 2.76 3.86 7.65
CA GLN A 408 3.45 4.34 8.87
C GLN A 408 4.61 3.43 9.32
N GLY A 409 5.12 2.55 8.45
CA GLY A 409 6.32 1.75 8.68
C GLY A 409 6.25 0.73 9.83
N TYR A 410 5.08 0.13 10.05
CA TYR A 410 4.91 -0.96 11.03
C TYR A 410 4.39 -2.25 10.39
N LEU A 411 4.24 -2.28 9.07
CA LEU A 411 3.55 -3.35 8.35
C LEU A 411 4.36 -3.75 7.11
N LEU A 412 4.53 -5.05 6.92
CA LEU A 412 5.08 -5.62 5.70
C LEU A 412 3.96 -6.33 4.93
N HIS A 413 3.91 -6.09 3.62
CA HIS A 413 2.93 -6.72 2.74
C HIS A 413 3.55 -7.88 1.95
N SER A 414 2.97 -9.06 2.07
CA SER A 414 3.34 -10.27 1.34
C SER A 414 2.21 -10.71 0.42
N ALA A 415 2.12 -10.10 -0.77
CA ALA A 415 1.15 -10.39 -1.84
C ALA A 415 -0.10 -11.20 -1.43
N LYS A 416 -0.10 -12.52 -1.65
CA LYS A 416 -1.24 -13.41 -1.35
C LYS A 416 -1.32 -13.84 0.13
N ARG A 417 -0.22 -13.79 0.88
CA ARG A 417 -0.21 -14.15 2.31
C ARG A 417 -0.88 -13.08 3.17
N GLY A 418 -0.88 -11.83 2.73
CA GLY A 418 -1.49 -10.69 3.41
C GLY A 418 -0.46 -9.77 4.05
N ILE A 419 -0.79 -9.18 5.19
CA ILE A 419 0.01 -8.18 5.90
C ILE A 419 0.53 -8.80 7.20
N ARG A 420 1.75 -8.45 7.59
CA ARG A 420 2.34 -8.84 8.88
C ARG A 420 2.83 -7.62 9.64
N TYR A 421 2.66 -7.63 10.96
CA TYR A 421 3.21 -6.60 11.83
C TYR A 421 4.72 -6.74 11.97
N ARG A 422 5.44 -5.67 11.67
CA ARG A 422 6.89 -5.54 11.89
C ARG A 422 7.28 -4.07 11.94
N ILE A 423 8.01 -3.67 12.98
CA ILE A 423 8.58 -2.31 13.05
C ILE A 423 9.66 -2.16 11.98
N ILE A 424 9.44 -1.21 11.06
CA ILE A 424 10.40 -0.86 10.00
C ILE A 424 11.04 0.45 10.43
N SER A 425 12.29 0.43 10.88
CA SER A 425 13.06 1.64 11.21
C SER A 425 13.95 2.07 10.04
N ARG A 426 14.40 3.33 10.05
CA ARG A 426 15.40 3.81 9.08
C ARG A 426 16.65 2.93 9.10
N ASP A 427 17.16 2.60 10.29
CA ASP A 427 18.37 1.78 10.46
C ASP A 427 18.20 0.36 9.92
N LEU A 428 17.01 -0.26 10.09
CA LEU A 428 16.71 -1.57 9.52
C LEU A 428 16.80 -1.51 8.00
N VAL A 429 16.14 -0.53 7.38
CA VAL A 429 16.12 -0.38 5.92
C VAL A 429 17.52 -0.09 5.40
N THR A 430 18.25 0.86 6.01
CA THR A 430 19.63 1.20 5.62
C THR A 430 20.57 0.00 5.75
N SER A 431 20.42 -0.82 6.80
CA SER A 431 21.24 -2.02 6.99
C SER A 431 20.98 -3.06 5.89
N ILE A 432 19.71 -3.35 5.60
CA ILE A 432 19.34 -4.27 4.52
C ILE A 432 19.86 -3.75 3.17
N MET A 433 19.61 -2.48 2.83
CA MET A 433 20.08 -1.87 1.58
C MET A 433 21.60 -1.98 1.40
N ARG A 434 22.36 -1.80 2.49
CA ARG A 434 23.82 -1.93 2.49
C ARG A 434 24.27 -3.37 2.27
N GLU A 435 23.68 -4.32 2.99
CA GLU A 435 24.08 -5.74 2.95
C GLU A 435 23.66 -6.44 1.65
N VAL A 436 22.52 -6.05 1.05
CA VAL A 436 22.16 -6.53 -0.31
C VAL A 436 22.92 -5.81 -1.43
N HIS A 437 23.82 -4.87 -1.06
CA HIS A 437 24.58 -4.03 -1.98
C HIS A 437 23.71 -3.35 -3.03
N ILE A 438 22.63 -2.68 -2.60
CA ILE A 438 21.57 -2.17 -3.50
C ILE A 438 22.12 -1.27 -4.63
N ASN A 439 23.21 -0.52 -4.38
CA ASN A 439 23.84 0.37 -5.34
C ASN A 439 24.43 -0.37 -6.57
N ARG A 440 24.64 -1.69 -6.50
CA ARG A 440 25.13 -2.50 -7.65
C ARG A 440 24.14 -2.51 -8.83
N TYR A 441 22.89 -2.14 -8.59
CA TYR A 441 21.83 -2.13 -9.59
C TYR A 441 21.67 -0.78 -10.29
N GLN A 442 22.54 0.20 -10.04
CA GLN A 442 22.45 1.53 -10.66
C GLN A 442 22.38 1.45 -12.20
N ASN A 443 21.49 2.25 -12.80
CA ASN A 443 21.21 2.28 -14.24
C ASN A 443 20.73 0.93 -14.79
N THR A 444 19.96 0.19 -13.99
CA THR A 444 19.41 -1.11 -14.37
C THR A 444 17.96 -1.28 -13.89
N ILE A 445 17.34 -2.36 -14.35
CA ILE A 445 16.04 -2.82 -13.85
C ILE A 445 16.22 -4.21 -13.28
N VAL A 446 15.74 -4.42 -12.06
CA VAL A 446 15.80 -5.72 -11.38
C VAL A 446 14.56 -5.93 -10.52
N SER A 447 14.10 -7.16 -10.40
CA SER A 447 13.00 -7.49 -9.53
C SER A 447 13.46 -7.70 -8.09
N THR A 448 12.59 -7.37 -7.14
CA THR A 448 12.84 -7.70 -5.72
C THR A 448 12.96 -9.20 -5.47
N LYS A 449 12.42 -10.05 -6.35
CA LYS A 449 12.65 -11.50 -6.31
C LYS A 449 14.11 -11.83 -6.54
N LYS A 450 14.75 -11.21 -7.53
CA LYS A 450 16.17 -11.43 -7.81
C LYS A 450 17.04 -10.96 -6.64
N ILE A 451 16.76 -9.79 -6.08
CA ILE A 451 17.48 -9.28 -4.90
C ILE A 451 17.32 -10.23 -3.71
N PHE A 452 16.10 -10.73 -3.48
CA PHE A 452 15.81 -11.68 -2.41
C PHE A 452 16.59 -13.00 -2.57
N GLU A 453 16.56 -13.58 -3.78
CA GLU A 453 17.26 -14.84 -4.09
C GLU A 453 18.79 -14.70 -4.03
N ASP A 454 19.33 -13.53 -4.38
CA ASP A 454 20.77 -13.26 -4.35
C ASP A 454 21.32 -13.01 -2.94
N ALA A 455 20.46 -12.79 -1.94
CA ALA A 455 20.84 -12.39 -0.59
C ALA A 455 19.99 -13.10 0.49
N LEU A 456 19.77 -14.41 0.34
CA LEU A 456 18.93 -15.21 1.24
C LEU A 456 19.41 -15.17 2.70
N ASP A 457 20.72 -15.11 2.92
CA ASP A 457 21.34 -14.96 4.24
C ASP A 457 20.94 -13.63 4.92
N VAL A 458 20.92 -12.53 4.15
CA VAL A 458 20.44 -11.23 4.63
C VAL A 458 18.94 -11.29 4.91
N MET A 459 18.15 -11.94 4.04
CA MET A 459 16.71 -12.09 4.24
C MET A 459 16.39 -12.89 5.52
N GLU A 460 17.12 -13.97 5.79
CA GLU A 460 16.99 -14.77 7.00
C GLU A 460 17.41 -13.96 8.25
N LYS A 461 18.58 -13.32 8.21
CA LYS A 461 19.11 -12.48 9.30
C LYS A 461 18.11 -11.41 9.74
N TYR A 462 17.41 -10.80 8.79
CA TYR A 462 16.43 -9.74 9.06
C TYR A 462 14.97 -10.23 9.08
N ASP A 463 14.69 -11.54 9.01
CA ASP A 463 13.32 -12.11 8.94
C ASP A 463 12.43 -11.41 7.90
N ILE A 464 12.95 -11.33 6.67
CA ILE A 464 12.21 -10.96 5.46
C ILE A 464 11.83 -12.25 4.75
N ARG A 465 10.54 -12.52 4.61
CA ARG A 465 10.04 -13.87 4.31
C ARG A 465 9.79 -14.15 2.83
N ASP A 466 9.72 -13.10 2.01
CA ASP A 466 9.59 -13.19 0.56
C ASP A 466 9.92 -11.86 -0.14
N GLN A 467 9.93 -11.91 -1.48
CA GLN A 467 10.21 -10.78 -2.34
C GLN A 467 9.25 -9.60 -2.18
N TYR A 468 8.01 -9.86 -1.76
CA TYR A 468 7.01 -8.81 -1.63
C TYR A 468 7.17 -8.05 -0.31
N GLU A 469 7.56 -8.75 0.77
CA GLU A 469 7.98 -8.10 2.01
C GLU A 469 9.19 -7.18 1.75
N LEU A 470 10.19 -7.66 1.00
CA LEU A 470 11.35 -6.84 0.63
C LEU A 470 10.93 -5.60 -0.17
N HIS A 471 10.04 -5.77 -1.15
CA HIS A 471 9.50 -4.65 -1.92
C HIS A 471 8.77 -3.62 -1.04
N SER A 472 7.92 -4.08 -0.12
CA SER A 472 7.20 -3.23 0.83
C SER A 472 8.15 -2.46 1.76
N LEU A 473 9.21 -3.13 2.20
CA LEU A 473 10.25 -2.55 3.04
C LEU A 473 11.01 -1.44 2.31
N LEU A 474 11.51 -1.72 1.09
CA LEU A 474 12.24 -0.73 0.28
C LEU A 474 11.36 0.47 -0.06
N ARG A 475 10.07 0.25 -0.35
CA ARG A 475 9.12 1.32 -0.60
C ARG A 475 8.91 2.20 0.62
N THR A 476 8.81 1.60 1.81
CA THR A 476 8.75 2.34 3.08
C THR A 476 10.03 3.16 3.28
N GLY A 477 11.19 2.61 2.95
CA GLY A 477 12.48 3.30 2.91
C GLY A 477 12.45 4.60 2.11
N LYS A 478 12.01 4.50 0.85
CA LYS A 478 11.87 5.65 -0.05
C LYS A 478 10.82 6.65 0.46
N ASP A 479 9.58 6.19 0.65
CA ASP A 479 8.43 7.07 0.89
C ASP A 479 8.49 7.76 2.28
N ARG A 480 8.93 7.04 3.32
CA ARG A 480 8.92 7.55 4.71
C ARG A 480 10.26 8.12 5.13
N TYR A 481 11.35 7.43 4.82
CA TYR A 481 12.69 7.76 5.31
C TYR A 481 13.53 8.52 4.30
N GLN A 482 12.99 8.78 3.09
CA GLN A 482 13.67 9.52 2.02
C GLN A 482 15.03 8.89 1.68
N LEU A 483 15.12 7.56 1.79
CA LEU A 483 16.29 6.78 1.41
C LEU A 483 16.22 6.50 -0.09
N ASP A 484 16.70 7.44 -0.91
CA ASP A 484 16.65 7.35 -2.38
C ASP A 484 17.98 7.76 -3.06
N ASP A 485 19.10 7.35 -2.50
CA ASP A 485 20.44 7.69 -3.04
C ASP A 485 20.74 7.05 -4.41
N ASN A 486 19.85 6.20 -4.94
CA ASN A 486 20.02 5.43 -6.18
C ASN A 486 18.94 5.69 -7.24
N ASP A 487 18.10 6.71 -7.04
CA ASP A 487 16.94 7.01 -7.92
C ASP A 487 16.08 5.75 -8.17
N MET A 488 15.64 5.10 -7.09
CA MET A 488 14.91 3.83 -7.10
C MET A 488 13.42 4.06 -7.39
N GLU A 489 12.97 3.73 -8.59
CA GLU A 489 11.58 3.83 -9.01
C GLU A 489 10.84 2.49 -8.95
N PHE A 490 9.62 2.53 -8.42
CA PHE A 490 8.75 1.36 -8.26
C PHE A 490 7.82 1.24 -9.47
N SER A 491 8.09 0.26 -10.34
CA SER A 491 7.32 0.04 -11.58
C SER A 491 6.23 -1.03 -11.38
N ARG A 492 5.96 -1.89 -12.38
CA ARG A 492 5.04 -3.02 -12.19
C ARG A 492 5.64 -4.00 -11.18
N MET A 493 4.98 -4.17 -10.04
CA MET A 493 5.41 -5.09 -8.98
C MET A 493 5.70 -6.49 -9.58
N PRO A 494 6.88 -7.10 -9.32
CA PRO A 494 7.90 -6.73 -8.34
C PRO A 494 9.14 -5.98 -8.89
N MET A 495 9.05 -5.37 -10.08
CA MET A 495 10.19 -4.74 -10.78
C MET A 495 10.55 -3.36 -10.22
N LEU A 496 11.85 -3.15 -9.99
CA LEU A 496 12.46 -1.88 -9.60
C LEU A 496 13.33 -1.35 -10.73
N GLN A 497 13.30 -0.05 -10.94
CA GLN A 497 14.24 0.67 -11.80
C GLN A 497 15.17 1.50 -10.92
N PHE A 498 16.46 1.55 -11.25
CA PHE A 498 17.45 2.39 -10.59
C PHE A 498 18.09 3.32 -11.62
N GLY A 499 18.13 4.62 -11.36
CA GLY A 499 18.69 5.62 -12.29
C GLY A 499 18.02 5.61 -13.68
N ASP A 500 18.81 5.78 -14.74
CA ASP A 500 18.33 5.79 -16.14
C ASP A 500 18.21 4.38 -16.76
N GLY A 501 17.93 3.37 -15.92
CA GLY A 501 17.74 2.00 -16.38
C GLY A 501 16.51 1.86 -17.27
N LYS A 502 16.70 1.84 -18.61
CA LYS A 502 15.61 1.66 -19.58
C LYS A 502 15.42 0.20 -19.96
N GLU A 503 14.22 -0.32 -19.73
CA GLU A 503 13.87 -1.73 -19.97
C GLU A 503 14.16 -2.16 -21.40
N SER A 504 13.71 -1.38 -22.38
CA SER A 504 13.87 -1.71 -23.80
C SER A 504 15.33 -1.77 -24.24
N GLU A 505 16.18 -0.89 -23.71
CA GLU A 505 17.61 -0.84 -24.02
C GLU A 505 18.37 -2.01 -23.38
N ILE A 506 18.02 -2.38 -22.14
CA ILE A 506 18.57 -3.56 -21.46
C ILE A 506 18.18 -4.82 -22.23
N VAL A 507 16.90 -5.00 -22.54
CA VAL A 507 16.40 -6.16 -23.28
C VAL A 507 17.06 -6.25 -24.65
N LYS A 508 17.16 -5.14 -25.40
CA LYS A 508 17.80 -5.13 -26.73
C LYS A 508 19.27 -5.54 -26.65
N ARG A 509 20.03 -5.01 -25.69
CA ARG A 509 21.44 -5.37 -25.47
C ARG A 509 21.61 -6.84 -25.13
N GLU A 510 20.75 -7.38 -24.27
CA GLU A 510 20.80 -8.79 -23.89
C GLU A 510 20.39 -9.70 -25.06
N MET A 511 19.41 -9.30 -25.88
CA MET A 511 19.08 -10.01 -27.12
C MET A 511 20.30 -10.07 -28.06
N GLN A 512 21.01 -8.96 -28.25
CA GLN A 512 22.23 -8.94 -29.07
C GLN A 512 23.34 -9.84 -28.52
N ASN A 513 23.49 -9.92 -27.20
CA ASN A 513 24.53 -10.73 -26.55
C ASN A 513 24.23 -12.23 -26.56
N GLN A 514 22.95 -12.62 -26.51
CA GLN A 514 22.53 -14.02 -26.39
C GLN A 514 22.07 -14.64 -27.71
N ALA A 515 21.73 -13.83 -28.72
CA ALA A 515 21.33 -14.35 -30.02
C ALA A 515 22.47 -15.13 -30.72
N PRO A 516 22.16 -16.21 -31.45
CA PRO A 516 20.82 -16.74 -31.69
C PRO A 516 20.32 -17.60 -30.50
N ILE A 517 19.09 -17.37 -30.03
CA ILE A 517 18.51 -18.04 -28.86
C ILE A 517 17.00 -18.25 -29.01
N ASP A 518 16.46 -19.35 -28.48
CA ASP A 518 15.00 -19.55 -28.41
C ASP A 518 14.35 -18.53 -27.47
N VAL A 519 13.13 -18.08 -27.78
CA VAL A 519 12.40 -17.07 -27.01
C VAL A 519 12.19 -17.52 -25.56
N ASP A 520 11.91 -18.80 -25.32
CA ASP A 520 11.70 -19.34 -23.98
C ASP A 520 13.01 -19.47 -23.21
N ASP A 521 14.12 -19.81 -23.89
CA ASP A 521 15.47 -19.80 -23.30
C ASP A 521 15.92 -18.39 -22.93
N PHE A 522 15.67 -17.40 -23.80
CA PHE A 522 15.97 -16.01 -23.51
C PHE A 522 15.13 -15.47 -22.35
N ALA A 523 13.85 -15.86 -22.27
CA ALA A 523 13.01 -15.52 -21.13
C ALA A 523 13.53 -16.13 -19.82
N ARG A 524 14.01 -17.38 -19.84
CA ARG A 524 14.68 -18.01 -18.68
C ARG A 524 15.97 -17.28 -18.28
N TYR A 525 16.78 -16.88 -19.25
CA TYR A 525 17.98 -16.08 -19.03
C TYR A 525 17.66 -14.75 -18.33
N MET A 526 16.66 -14.01 -18.85
CA MET A 526 16.23 -12.74 -18.28
C MET A 526 15.59 -12.91 -16.89
N ALA A 527 14.85 -14.00 -16.67
CA ALA A 527 14.32 -14.37 -15.37
C ALA A 527 15.44 -14.61 -14.35
N ASN A 528 16.50 -15.34 -14.73
CA ASN A 528 17.62 -15.62 -13.83
C ASN A 528 18.48 -14.37 -13.54
N LYS A 529 18.71 -13.52 -14.55
CA LYS A 529 19.60 -12.37 -14.43
C LYS A 529 18.93 -11.16 -13.75
N TYR A 530 17.69 -10.87 -14.10
CA TYR A 530 16.97 -9.67 -13.65
C TYR A 530 15.69 -9.96 -12.86
N GLY A 531 15.27 -11.22 -12.77
CA GLY A 531 14.11 -11.61 -11.97
C GLY A 531 12.75 -11.42 -12.65
N TYR A 532 12.71 -11.41 -13.98
CA TYR A 532 11.48 -11.39 -14.78
C TYR A 532 10.60 -12.63 -14.56
N ASP A 533 9.29 -12.45 -14.67
CA ASP A 533 8.34 -13.56 -14.86
C ASP A 533 8.39 -14.02 -16.32
N THR A 534 8.66 -15.31 -16.56
CA THR A 534 8.90 -15.85 -17.91
C THR A 534 7.69 -15.66 -18.82
N GLY A 535 6.47 -15.99 -18.37
CA GLY A 535 5.26 -15.90 -19.19
C GLY A 535 4.92 -14.45 -19.57
N SER A 536 4.99 -13.54 -18.59
CA SER A 536 4.77 -12.12 -18.81
C SER A 536 5.85 -11.52 -19.72
N PHE A 537 7.10 -11.94 -19.57
CA PHE A 537 8.22 -11.45 -20.36
C PHE A 537 8.16 -11.95 -21.81
N VAL A 538 7.79 -13.21 -22.06
CA VAL A 538 7.53 -13.71 -23.43
C VAL A 538 6.43 -12.88 -24.10
N SER A 539 5.37 -12.53 -23.38
CA SER A 539 4.30 -11.67 -23.89
C SER A 539 4.82 -10.26 -24.23
N TYR A 540 5.68 -9.70 -23.38
CA TYR A 540 6.35 -8.42 -23.62
C TYR A 540 7.25 -8.46 -24.86
N LEU A 541 8.09 -9.50 -25.01
CA LEU A 541 8.96 -9.70 -26.17
C LEU A 541 8.16 -9.77 -27.48
N ARG A 542 7.11 -10.59 -27.52
CA ARG A 542 6.27 -10.73 -28.73
C ARG A 542 5.53 -9.45 -29.10
N ARG A 543 5.26 -8.57 -28.13
CA ARG A 543 4.61 -7.28 -28.36
C ARG A 543 5.58 -6.21 -28.85
N ASN A 544 6.71 -6.05 -28.16
CA ASN A 544 7.61 -4.91 -28.34
C ASN A 544 8.82 -5.22 -29.23
N PHE A 545 9.19 -6.50 -29.35
CA PHE A 545 10.37 -6.99 -30.07
C PHE A 545 10.00 -8.00 -31.16
N LYS A 546 8.73 -8.02 -31.61
CA LYS A 546 8.20 -8.92 -32.66
C LYS A 546 9.09 -8.99 -33.90
N ILE A 547 9.71 -7.86 -34.27
CA ILE A 547 10.53 -7.76 -35.47
C ILE A 547 11.77 -8.65 -35.40
N TYR A 548 12.32 -8.89 -34.22
CA TYR A 548 13.51 -9.71 -33.99
C TYR A 548 13.18 -11.19 -33.73
N ILE A 549 11.89 -11.58 -33.81
CA ILE A 549 11.42 -12.92 -33.47
C ILE A 549 10.84 -13.60 -34.71
N GLU A 550 11.38 -14.76 -35.04
CA GLU A 550 10.92 -15.63 -36.13
C GLU A 550 10.90 -17.08 -35.67
N GLU A 551 9.80 -17.80 -35.92
CA GLU A 551 9.63 -19.22 -35.53
C GLU A 551 10.04 -19.56 -34.08
N ASN A 552 9.74 -18.66 -33.13
CA ASN A 552 10.13 -18.76 -31.71
C ASN A 552 11.62 -18.56 -31.40
N ARG A 553 12.40 -18.04 -32.34
CA ARG A 553 13.82 -17.75 -32.17
C ARG A 553 14.08 -16.25 -32.28
N ILE A 554 15.07 -15.81 -31.52
CA ILE A 554 15.67 -14.49 -31.58
C ILE A 554 17.01 -14.67 -32.28
N ASP A 555 17.18 -14.06 -33.45
CA ASP A 555 18.39 -14.17 -34.25
C ASP A 555 19.28 -12.92 -34.18
N LEU A 556 20.54 -13.07 -34.58
CA LEU A 556 21.53 -12.00 -34.62
C LEU A 556 21.19 -11.04 -35.76
N VAL A 557 20.77 -9.84 -35.39
CA VAL A 557 20.43 -8.81 -36.35
C VAL A 557 21.54 -7.78 -36.45
N ASP A 558 22.15 -7.68 -37.63
CA ASP A 558 23.02 -6.55 -37.97
C ASP A 558 22.18 -5.39 -38.47
N GLU A 559 21.77 -4.50 -37.57
CA GLU A 559 20.95 -3.32 -37.91
C GLU A 559 21.65 -2.34 -38.86
N GLN A 560 22.99 -2.40 -39.00
CA GLN A 560 23.73 -1.51 -39.90
C GLN A 560 23.32 -1.70 -41.35
N ILE A 561 22.84 -2.90 -41.72
CA ILE A 561 22.35 -3.17 -43.08
C ILE A 561 21.15 -2.31 -43.44
N LEU A 562 20.29 -1.94 -42.47
CA LEU A 562 19.05 -1.19 -42.73
C LEU A 562 19.33 0.26 -43.15
N GLU A 563 20.45 0.83 -42.70
CA GLU A 563 20.89 2.19 -43.06
C GLU A 563 21.76 2.20 -44.34
N SER A 564 22.10 1.02 -44.88
CA SER A 564 22.97 0.89 -46.04
C SER A 564 22.32 1.37 -47.34
N GLU A 565 23.15 1.79 -48.30
CA GLU A 565 22.70 2.13 -49.64
C GLU A 565 22.12 0.91 -50.37
N ASP A 566 22.61 -0.29 -50.07
CA ASP A 566 22.12 -1.54 -50.63
C ASP A 566 20.68 -1.85 -50.22
N PHE A 567 20.31 -1.56 -48.97
CA PHE A 567 18.94 -1.69 -48.49
C PHE A 567 18.00 -0.73 -49.23
N LYS A 568 18.39 0.53 -49.42
CA LYS A 568 17.59 1.52 -50.17
C LYS A 568 17.41 1.10 -51.63
N LYS A 569 18.48 0.61 -52.28
CA LYS A 569 18.42 0.07 -53.65
C LYS A 569 17.47 -1.11 -53.76
N MET A 570 17.54 -2.07 -52.83
CA MET A 570 16.64 -3.21 -52.80
C MET A 570 15.19 -2.78 -52.52
N GLN A 571 14.97 -1.85 -51.60
CA GLN A 571 13.63 -1.33 -51.32
C GLN A 571 13.01 -0.67 -52.57
N ALA A 572 13.81 0.04 -53.37
CA ALA A 572 13.35 0.67 -54.61
C ALA A 572 13.11 -0.32 -55.77
N SER A 573 13.81 -1.46 -55.80
CA SER A 573 13.64 -2.47 -56.85
C SER A 573 12.40 -3.36 -56.65
N LEU A 574 11.93 -3.51 -55.42
CA LEU A 574 10.81 -4.38 -55.08
C LEU A 574 9.44 -3.77 -55.41
N ASN A 575 8.93 -4.05 -56.62
CA ASN A 575 7.63 -3.56 -57.12
C ASN A 575 6.45 -4.57 -57.11
N GLN A 576 6.69 -5.86 -56.95
CA GLN A 576 5.66 -6.90 -56.93
C GLN A 576 5.18 -7.25 -55.51
N VAL A 577 3.97 -7.78 -55.39
CA VAL A 577 3.44 -8.27 -54.10
C VAL A 577 4.07 -9.60 -53.70
N PHE A 578 4.52 -10.39 -54.67
CA PHE A 578 5.04 -11.75 -54.51
C PHE A 578 6.33 -11.89 -55.31
N TYR A 579 7.30 -12.59 -54.76
CA TYR A 579 8.49 -13.05 -55.47
C TYR A 579 8.78 -14.50 -55.08
N PHE A 580 9.17 -15.32 -56.04
CA PHE A 580 9.86 -16.56 -55.71
C PHE A 580 11.17 -16.22 -55.00
N GLU A 581 11.59 -17.06 -54.06
CA GLU A 581 12.83 -16.88 -53.31
C GLU A 581 14.04 -16.83 -54.24
N GLU A 582 14.05 -17.68 -55.27
CA GLU A 582 15.05 -17.72 -56.34
C GLU A 582 15.12 -16.40 -57.13
N ASP A 583 13.96 -15.80 -57.43
CA ASP A 583 13.87 -14.53 -58.16
C ASP A 583 14.38 -13.38 -57.27
N TYR A 584 14.02 -13.38 -55.99
CA TYR A 584 14.52 -12.42 -55.01
C TYR A 584 16.04 -12.52 -54.83
N GLN A 585 16.57 -13.73 -54.68
CA GLN A 585 18.01 -13.99 -54.62
C GLN A 585 18.72 -13.46 -55.87
N THR A 586 18.16 -13.73 -57.05
CA THR A 586 18.70 -13.25 -58.34
C THR A 586 18.75 -11.72 -58.40
N LEU A 587 17.78 -11.01 -57.80
CA LEU A 587 17.78 -9.55 -57.72
C LEU A 587 18.94 -9.03 -56.85
N VAL A 588 19.22 -9.68 -55.72
CA VAL A 588 20.35 -9.34 -54.83
C VAL A 588 21.68 -9.56 -55.55
N GLU A 589 21.85 -10.72 -56.17
CA GLU A 589 23.10 -11.13 -56.82
C GLU A 589 23.43 -10.29 -58.05
N LYS A 590 22.45 -10.04 -58.95
CA LYS A 590 22.66 -9.25 -60.17
C LYS A 590 22.97 -7.79 -59.89
N ALA A 591 22.43 -7.24 -58.80
CA ALA A 591 22.71 -5.87 -58.39
C ALA A 591 24.00 -5.76 -57.53
N HIS A 592 24.71 -6.88 -57.31
CA HIS A 592 25.90 -6.97 -56.47
C HIS A 592 25.70 -6.38 -55.07
N LEU A 593 24.52 -6.61 -54.48
CA LEU A 593 24.17 -6.09 -53.16
C LEU A 593 24.63 -7.03 -52.05
N ASN A 594 24.74 -6.50 -50.83
CA ASN A 594 25.11 -7.28 -49.65
C ASN A 594 24.19 -8.50 -49.44
N SER A 595 24.80 -9.68 -49.26
CA SER A 595 24.07 -10.94 -49.06
C SER A 595 23.21 -10.97 -47.79
N LYS A 596 23.47 -10.10 -46.80
CA LYS A 596 22.62 -9.93 -45.62
C LYS A 596 21.20 -9.45 -45.94
N LEU A 597 20.94 -8.97 -47.16
CA LEU A 597 19.57 -8.68 -47.61
C LEU A 597 18.68 -9.94 -47.67
N MET A 598 19.27 -11.13 -47.79
CA MET A 598 18.56 -12.41 -47.74
C MET A 598 18.15 -12.83 -46.33
N ASP A 599 18.62 -12.10 -45.30
CA ASP A 599 18.25 -12.38 -43.92
C ASP A 599 16.74 -12.14 -43.71
N PRO A 600 16.00 -13.09 -43.13
CA PRO A 600 14.57 -12.95 -42.88
C PRO A 600 14.16 -11.68 -42.13
N TYR A 601 14.99 -11.20 -41.19
CA TYR A 601 14.78 -9.93 -40.50
C TYR A 601 14.80 -8.75 -41.48
N VAL A 602 15.78 -8.75 -42.40
CA VAL A 602 15.97 -7.67 -43.37
C VAL A 602 14.84 -7.68 -44.41
N ILE A 603 14.44 -8.87 -44.89
CA ILE A 603 13.27 -9.06 -45.75
C ILE A 603 12.01 -8.49 -45.09
N ARG A 604 11.85 -8.69 -43.78
CA ARG A 604 10.76 -8.10 -42.99
C ARG A 604 10.78 -6.59 -42.95
N ARG A 605 11.96 -5.99 -42.82
CA ARG A 605 12.13 -4.53 -42.85
C ARG A 605 11.93 -3.95 -44.26
N LEU A 606 12.11 -4.74 -45.31
CA LEU A 606 11.71 -4.39 -46.68
C LEU A 606 10.18 -4.46 -46.90
N GLY A 607 9.42 -4.91 -45.90
CA GLY A 607 7.96 -5.00 -45.94
C GLY A 607 7.42 -6.32 -46.47
N TYR A 608 8.25 -7.37 -46.52
CA TYR A 608 7.89 -8.71 -46.99
C TYR A 608 8.02 -9.73 -45.87
N LYS A 609 7.27 -10.82 -45.93
CA LYS A 609 7.45 -11.96 -45.05
C LYS A 609 7.97 -13.15 -45.84
N SER A 610 8.96 -13.85 -45.28
CA SER A 610 9.51 -15.06 -45.87
C SER A 610 8.62 -16.28 -45.62
N TYR A 611 8.56 -17.16 -46.61
CA TYR A 611 7.91 -18.46 -46.59
C TYR A 611 8.79 -19.45 -47.38
N ALA A 612 8.58 -20.75 -47.20
CA ALA A 612 9.32 -21.75 -47.95
C ALA A 612 9.15 -21.55 -49.47
N GLY A 613 10.21 -21.12 -50.16
CA GLY A 613 10.27 -20.92 -51.60
C GLY A 613 9.78 -19.57 -52.13
N TYR A 614 9.30 -18.65 -51.28
CA TYR A 614 8.83 -17.33 -51.73
C TYR A 614 8.75 -16.27 -50.62
N ILE A 615 8.74 -15.00 -51.02
CA ILE A 615 8.45 -13.87 -50.14
C ILE A 615 7.15 -13.17 -50.55
N LEU A 616 6.40 -12.65 -49.58
CA LEU A 616 5.10 -12.02 -49.81
C LEU A 616 4.98 -10.71 -49.04
N LYS A 617 4.57 -9.63 -49.72
CA LYS A 617 4.43 -8.29 -49.14
C LYS A 617 3.38 -8.26 -48.04
N GLU A 618 3.73 -7.74 -46.86
CA GLU A 618 2.76 -7.51 -45.78
C GLU A 618 1.73 -6.43 -46.20
N PRO A 619 0.44 -6.54 -45.81
CA PRO A 619 -0.16 -7.51 -44.88
C PRO A 619 -0.79 -8.75 -45.56
N ASN A 620 -0.38 -9.09 -46.79
CA ASN A 620 -1.00 -10.21 -47.50
C ASN A 620 -0.73 -11.55 -46.81
N THR A 621 -1.74 -12.41 -46.75
CA THR A 621 -1.61 -13.79 -46.27
C THR A 621 -1.59 -14.75 -47.46
N PRO A 622 -0.78 -15.83 -47.44
CA PRO A 622 -0.66 -16.77 -48.56
C PRO A 622 -2.00 -17.28 -49.09
N GLY A 623 -2.89 -17.77 -48.21
CA GLY A 623 -4.17 -18.35 -48.64
C GLY A 623 -5.06 -17.38 -49.42
N LYS A 624 -5.23 -16.14 -48.91
CA LYS A 624 -6.05 -15.10 -49.59
C LYS A 624 -5.38 -14.58 -50.86
N TYR A 625 -4.06 -14.42 -50.83
CA TYR A 625 -3.28 -13.99 -52.00
C TYR A 625 -3.40 -15.00 -53.13
N PHE A 626 -3.07 -16.27 -52.86
CA PHE A 626 -3.12 -17.33 -53.87
C PHE A 626 -4.55 -17.58 -54.35
N GLU A 627 -5.57 -17.50 -53.49
CA GLU A 627 -6.97 -17.61 -53.94
C GLU A 627 -7.30 -16.58 -55.02
N THR A 628 -6.98 -15.31 -54.75
CA THR A 628 -7.22 -14.22 -55.71
C THR A 628 -6.39 -14.40 -56.98
N TRP A 629 -5.11 -14.76 -56.82
CA TRP A 629 -4.18 -14.92 -57.93
C TRP A 629 -4.58 -16.08 -58.85
N ILE A 630 -4.94 -17.25 -58.28
CA ILE A 630 -5.35 -18.46 -59.02
C ILE A 630 -6.60 -18.16 -59.84
N LEU A 631 -7.62 -17.54 -59.25
CA LEU A 631 -8.87 -17.24 -59.95
C LEU A 631 -8.66 -16.25 -61.11
N ALA A 632 -7.67 -15.36 -61.01
CA ALA A 632 -7.32 -14.41 -62.07
C ALA A 632 -6.41 -15.01 -63.17
N HIS A 633 -5.51 -15.94 -62.85
CA HIS A 633 -4.46 -16.43 -63.76
C HIS A 633 -4.52 -17.95 -64.06
N SER A 634 -5.62 -18.61 -63.72
CA SER A 634 -5.86 -20.06 -63.85
C SER A 634 -5.51 -20.73 -65.19
N LYS A 635 -5.39 -19.97 -66.28
CA LYS A 635 -5.15 -20.51 -67.64
C LYS A 635 -3.66 -20.69 -67.98
N ASP A 636 -2.76 -20.00 -67.29
CA ASP A 636 -1.32 -20.06 -67.56
C ASP A 636 -0.54 -19.89 -66.25
N ILE A 637 -0.38 -21.02 -65.53
CA ILE A 637 0.27 -21.06 -64.22
C ILE A 637 1.73 -21.49 -64.42
N ASP A 638 2.67 -20.64 -64.01
CA ASP A 638 4.11 -20.99 -63.96
C ASP A 638 4.28 -22.30 -63.14
N PRO A 639 4.91 -23.36 -63.70
CA PRO A 639 5.12 -24.63 -63.02
C PRO A 639 5.75 -24.53 -61.62
N ARG A 640 6.54 -23.48 -61.34
CA ARG A 640 7.16 -23.25 -60.02
C ARG A 640 6.13 -23.09 -58.90
N TYR A 641 4.93 -22.60 -59.19
CA TYR A 641 3.87 -22.48 -58.17
C TYR A 641 3.45 -23.83 -57.58
N PHE A 642 3.53 -24.92 -58.34
CA PHE A 642 3.16 -26.26 -57.87
C PHE A 642 4.14 -26.82 -56.82
N ASN A 643 5.33 -26.23 -56.68
CA ASN A 643 6.27 -26.58 -55.61
C ASN A 643 5.93 -25.89 -54.28
N LEU A 644 5.02 -24.91 -54.29
CA LEU A 644 4.65 -24.14 -53.10
C LEU A 644 3.46 -24.81 -52.38
N SER A 645 3.67 -25.26 -51.14
CA SER A 645 2.66 -25.95 -50.35
C SER A 645 1.38 -25.12 -50.12
N SER A 646 1.53 -23.82 -49.90
CA SER A 646 0.44 -22.84 -49.75
C SER A 646 -0.37 -22.64 -51.02
N PHE A 647 0.26 -22.75 -52.19
CA PHE A 647 -0.42 -22.66 -53.48
C PHE A 647 -1.22 -23.93 -53.74
N VAL A 648 -0.59 -25.10 -53.61
CA VAL A 648 -1.20 -26.41 -53.84
C VAL A 648 -2.39 -26.65 -52.90
N SER A 649 -2.26 -26.30 -51.61
CA SER A 649 -3.36 -26.41 -50.66
C SER A 649 -4.52 -25.45 -50.97
N THR A 650 -4.22 -24.25 -51.50
CA THR A 650 -5.26 -23.29 -51.92
C THR A 650 -6.00 -23.79 -53.15
N MET A 651 -5.31 -24.33 -54.16
CA MET A 651 -5.95 -24.95 -55.31
C MET A 651 -6.84 -26.13 -54.90
N ASP A 652 -6.34 -27.05 -54.08
CA ASP A 652 -7.10 -28.21 -53.62
C ASP A 652 -8.40 -27.79 -52.89
N ARG A 653 -8.32 -26.76 -52.07
CA ARG A 653 -9.49 -26.17 -51.40
C ARG A 653 -10.50 -25.61 -52.42
N LEU A 654 -10.05 -24.83 -53.40
CA LEU A 654 -10.93 -24.22 -54.42
C LEU A 654 -11.61 -25.28 -55.30
N GLU A 655 -10.90 -26.34 -55.66
CA GLU A 655 -11.48 -27.48 -56.38
C GLU A 655 -12.57 -28.18 -55.56
N LYS A 656 -12.29 -28.47 -54.28
CA LYS A 656 -13.29 -29.07 -53.37
C LYS A 656 -14.50 -28.18 -53.15
N GLN A 657 -14.32 -26.86 -53.21
CA GLN A 657 -15.38 -25.87 -53.07
C GLN A 657 -16.16 -25.62 -54.38
N LEU A 658 -15.82 -26.30 -55.48
CA LEU A 658 -16.43 -26.09 -56.81
C LEU A 658 -16.25 -24.65 -57.33
N GLU A 659 -15.11 -24.04 -57.03
CA GLU A 659 -14.76 -22.68 -57.47
C GLU A 659 -13.68 -22.67 -58.56
N LEU A 660 -12.92 -23.77 -58.67
CA LEU A 660 -11.89 -24.00 -59.66
C LEU A 660 -12.04 -25.41 -60.22
N PHE A 661 -11.83 -25.58 -61.53
CA PHE A 661 -11.97 -26.85 -62.21
C PHE A 661 -10.76 -27.15 -63.09
N GLU A 662 -10.15 -28.33 -62.90
CA GLU A 662 -9.17 -28.86 -63.85
C GLU A 662 -9.90 -29.32 -65.13
N TRP A 663 -9.88 -28.49 -66.17
CA TRP A 663 -10.61 -28.73 -67.42
C TRP A 663 -9.87 -29.72 -68.32
N GLU A 664 -8.56 -29.53 -68.46
CA GLU A 664 -7.61 -30.44 -69.07
C GLU A 664 -6.37 -30.54 -68.17
N LYS A 665 -5.45 -31.47 -68.46
CA LYS A 665 -4.26 -31.66 -67.62
C LYS A 665 -3.49 -30.34 -67.51
N ASN A 666 -3.35 -29.84 -66.29
CA ASN A 666 -2.72 -28.55 -65.94
C ASN A 666 -3.41 -27.28 -66.51
N VAL A 667 -4.65 -27.40 -66.99
CA VAL A 667 -5.45 -26.24 -67.46
C VAL A 667 -6.65 -26.07 -66.54
N TYR A 668 -6.69 -24.95 -65.82
CA TYR A 668 -7.73 -24.69 -64.83
C TYR A 668 -8.69 -23.59 -65.29
N LEU A 669 -9.96 -23.72 -64.92
CA LEU A 669 -11.00 -22.73 -65.17
C LEU A 669 -11.75 -22.41 -63.88
N PRO A 670 -11.94 -21.12 -63.54
CA PRO A 670 -12.74 -20.73 -62.39
C PRO A 670 -14.22 -20.89 -62.71
N LEU A 671 -15.05 -21.05 -61.68
CA LEU A 671 -16.51 -21.15 -61.83
C LEU A 671 -17.10 -19.96 -62.61
N SER A 672 -16.54 -18.76 -62.43
CA SER A 672 -16.96 -17.55 -63.16
C SER A 672 -16.79 -17.64 -64.68
N SER A 673 -15.92 -18.54 -65.16
CA SER A 673 -15.77 -18.81 -66.60
C SER A 673 -16.75 -19.85 -67.13
N LEU A 674 -17.55 -20.49 -66.26
CA LEU A 674 -18.59 -21.44 -66.64
C LEU A 674 -19.94 -20.72 -66.64
N HIS A 675 -20.76 -20.92 -67.67
CA HIS A 675 -22.13 -20.40 -67.74
C HIS A 675 -23.12 -21.26 -66.92
N ILE A 676 -22.74 -21.64 -65.69
CA ILE A 676 -23.52 -22.48 -64.79
C ILE A 676 -23.35 -22.00 -63.35
N SER A 677 -24.42 -22.02 -62.56
CA SER A 677 -24.35 -21.64 -61.16
C SER A 677 -23.73 -22.74 -60.29
N LYS A 678 -23.14 -22.33 -59.16
CA LYS A 678 -22.63 -23.26 -58.14
C LYS A 678 -23.69 -24.25 -57.66
N LYS A 679 -24.94 -23.79 -57.53
CA LYS A 679 -26.08 -24.61 -57.08
C LYS A 679 -26.43 -25.68 -58.11
N GLU A 680 -26.45 -25.34 -59.40
CA GLU A 680 -26.68 -26.31 -60.47
C GLU A 680 -25.60 -27.40 -60.51
N LEU A 681 -24.33 -27.04 -60.31
CA LEU A 681 -23.25 -28.02 -60.18
C LEU A 681 -23.41 -28.92 -58.96
N GLN A 682 -23.79 -28.36 -57.81
CA GLN A 682 -24.05 -29.15 -56.60
C GLN A 682 -25.21 -30.12 -56.77
N ASP A 683 -26.31 -29.68 -57.39
CA ASP A 683 -27.47 -30.53 -57.67
C ASP A 683 -27.13 -31.62 -58.69
N PHE A 684 -26.28 -31.30 -59.68
CA PHE A 684 -25.75 -32.29 -60.61
C PHE A 684 -24.87 -33.34 -59.91
N VAL A 685 -23.98 -32.92 -59.01
CA VAL A 685 -23.16 -33.85 -58.22
C VAL A 685 -24.04 -34.75 -57.33
N LYS A 686 -25.05 -34.19 -56.66
CA LYS A 686 -26.02 -34.99 -55.88
C LYS A 686 -26.73 -36.03 -56.73
N LYS A 687 -27.14 -35.67 -57.95
CA LYS A 687 -27.76 -36.61 -58.91
C LYS A 687 -26.81 -37.76 -59.27
N ILE A 688 -25.52 -37.48 -59.45
CA ILE A 688 -24.52 -38.53 -59.69
C ILE A 688 -24.43 -39.46 -58.47
N VAL A 689 -24.23 -38.89 -57.28
CA VAL A 689 -24.04 -39.65 -56.03
C VAL A 689 -25.26 -40.50 -55.65
N SER A 690 -26.49 -40.02 -55.92
CA SER A 690 -27.71 -40.78 -55.66
C SER A 690 -27.96 -41.93 -56.64
N THR A 691 -27.34 -41.90 -57.82
CA THR A 691 -27.54 -42.93 -58.86
C THR A 691 -26.58 -44.11 -58.73
N VAL A 692 -25.44 -43.91 -58.06
CA VAL A 692 -24.42 -44.95 -57.87
C VAL A 692 -24.63 -45.67 -56.54
N GLN A 693 -24.57 -47.00 -56.57
CA GLN A 693 -24.67 -47.84 -55.37
C GLN A 693 -23.35 -47.87 -54.58
N GLU A 694 -23.41 -48.21 -53.30
CA GLU A 694 -22.20 -48.39 -52.47
C GLU A 694 -21.29 -49.48 -53.08
N ASP A 695 -19.98 -49.25 -53.02
CA ASP A 695 -18.89 -50.05 -53.60
C ASP A 695 -18.98 -50.26 -55.13
N GLN A 696 -19.83 -49.50 -55.83
CA GLN A 696 -19.94 -49.58 -57.28
C GLN A 696 -18.91 -48.68 -57.97
N TYR A 697 -18.04 -49.29 -58.78
CA TYR A 697 -17.14 -48.57 -59.68
C TYR A 697 -17.88 -48.00 -60.88
N PHE A 698 -17.60 -46.74 -61.23
CA PHE A 698 -18.20 -46.05 -62.36
C PHE A 698 -17.23 -45.08 -63.03
N THR A 699 -17.54 -44.72 -64.27
CA THR A 699 -16.85 -43.68 -65.05
C THR A 699 -17.89 -42.81 -65.75
N GLN A 700 -17.42 -41.80 -66.49
CA GLN A 700 -18.30 -41.04 -67.37
C GLN A 700 -19.10 -41.94 -68.33
N THR A 701 -18.49 -42.99 -68.87
CA THR A 701 -19.17 -43.95 -69.77
C THR A 701 -20.39 -44.58 -69.12
N TYR A 702 -20.27 -44.99 -67.85
CA TYR A 702 -21.39 -45.50 -67.07
C TYR A 702 -22.50 -44.45 -66.91
N LEU A 703 -22.14 -43.20 -66.55
CA LEU A 703 -23.11 -42.12 -66.37
C LEU A 703 -23.84 -41.75 -67.67
N SER A 704 -23.15 -41.78 -68.81
CA SER A 704 -23.75 -41.57 -70.13
C SER A 704 -24.69 -42.70 -70.52
N GLN A 705 -24.33 -43.97 -70.28
CA GLN A 705 -25.21 -45.13 -70.54
C GLN A 705 -26.51 -45.05 -69.71
N LYS A 706 -26.44 -44.52 -68.49
CA LYS A 706 -27.60 -44.27 -67.63
C LYS A 706 -28.38 -42.99 -67.98
N LYS A 707 -28.02 -42.28 -69.06
CA LYS A 707 -28.60 -41.00 -69.50
C LYS A 707 -28.60 -39.92 -68.39
N ILE A 708 -27.64 -39.98 -67.47
CA ILE A 708 -27.46 -38.96 -66.42
C ILE A 708 -26.79 -37.72 -67.00
N VAL A 709 -25.95 -37.93 -68.01
CA VAL A 709 -25.14 -36.91 -68.70
C VAL A 709 -25.42 -36.98 -70.21
N GLU A 710 -25.78 -35.84 -70.80
CA GLU A 710 -26.01 -35.69 -72.25
C GLU A 710 -24.76 -35.20 -73.00
N THR A 711 -23.88 -34.46 -72.33
CA THR A 711 -22.64 -33.88 -72.90
C THR A 711 -21.38 -34.70 -72.54
N LYS A 712 -20.55 -35.02 -73.53
CA LYS A 712 -19.25 -35.65 -73.32
C LYS A 712 -18.19 -34.62 -72.90
N LEU A 713 -18.07 -34.34 -71.59
CA LEU A 713 -16.96 -33.55 -71.02
C LEU A 713 -15.71 -34.42 -70.79
N SER A 714 -14.56 -33.81 -70.51
CA SER A 714 -13.30 -34.55 -70.29
C SER A 714 -13.33 -35.36 -68.98
N ASN A 715 -12.62 -36.49 -68.93
CA ASN A 715 -12.45 -37.26 -67.69
C ASN A 715 -11.80 -36.45 -66.56
N THR A 716 -10.92 -35.50 -66.91
CA THR A 716 -10.25 -34.60 -65.97
C THR A 716 -11.25 -33.67 -65.29
N PHE A 717 -12.23 -33.14 -66.02
CA PHE A 717 -13.29 -32.31 -65.45
C PHE A 717 -14.13 -33.09 -64.42
N TYR A 718 -14.52 -34.34 -64.71
CA TYR A 718 -15.24 -35.17 -63.73
C TYR A 718 -14.42 -35.46 -62.47
N LYS A 719 -13.12 -35.69 -62.63
CA LYS A 719 -12.21 -35.83 -61.48
C LYS A 719 -12.23 -34.57 -60.63
N SER A 720 -12.10 -33.39 -61.24
CA SER A 720 -12.16 -32.11 -60.52
C SER A 720 -13.52 -31.88 -59.85
N LEU A 721 -14.62 -32.19 -60.54
CA LEU A 721 -15.99 -32.03 -60.06
C LEU A 721 -16.32 -32.91 -58.84
N LEU A 722 -15.82 -34.15 -58.83
CA LEU A 722 -16.10 -35.13 -57.77
C LEU A 722 -15.06 -35.13 -56.65
N LYS A 723 -13.92 -34.43 -56.81
CA LYS A 723 -12.81 -34.38 -55.85
C LYS A 723 -13.22 -33.97 -54.43
N GLY A 724 -14.25 -33.11 -54.30
CA GLY A 724 -14.77 -32.64 -53.02
C GLY A 724 -15.78 -33.55 -52.32
N GLN A 725 -16.21 -34.64 -52.97
CA GLN A 725 -17.27 -35.50 -52.42
C GLN A 725 -16.70 -36.60 -51.55
N LYS A 726 -17.01 -36.58 -50.24
CA LYS A 726 -16.49 -37.55 -49.27
C LYS A 726 -16.89 -39.00 -49.56
N GLU A 727 -18.06 -39.19 -50.15
CA GLU A 727 -18.60 -40.51 -50.50
C GLU A 727 -18.00 -41.09 -51.78
N ILE A 728 -17.30 -40.28 -52.57
CA ILE A 728 -16.71 -40.70 -53.84
C ILE A 728 -15.20 -40.75 -53.72
N GLN A 729 -14.64 -41.92 -54.03
CA GLN A 729 -13.21 -42.11 -54.12
C GLN A 729 -12.77 -42.21 -55.58
N ILE A 730 -11.52 -41.81 -55.84
CA ILE A 730 -10.97 -41.69 -57.20
C ILE A 730 -9.76 -42.62 -57.34
N LEU A 731 -9.77 -43.45 -58.39
CA LEU A 731 -8.66 -44.28 -58.85
C LEU A 731 -8.14 -43.76 -60.18
N SER A 732 -6.83 -43.82 -60.40
CA SER A 732 -6.21 -43.55 -61.69
C SER A 732 -5.76 -44.85 -62.37
N LEU A 733 -6.06 -44.97 -63.66
CA LEU A 733 -5.59 -46.07 -64.50
C LEU A 733 -5.16 -45.51 -65.87
N GLY A 734 -3.84 -45.37 -66.04
CA GLY A 734 -3.27 -44.66 -67.20
C GLY A 734 -3.68 -43.18 -67.20
N ARG A 735 -4.29 -42.72 -68.30
CA ARG A 735 -4.85 -41.36 -68.43
C ARG A 735 -6.32 -41.24 -68.02
N ASN A 736 -6.89 -42.29 -67.42
CA ASN A 736 -8.31 -42.35 -67.08
C ASN A 736 -8.51 -42.31 -65.56
N TYR A 737 -9.68 -41.81 -65.16
CA TYR A 737 -10.12 -41.81 -63.77
C TYR A 737 -11.33 -42.71 -63.61
N ILE A 738 -11.29 -43.55 -62.59
CA ILE A 738 -12.39 -44.45 -62.21
C ILE A 738 -12.86 -44.01 -60.83
N PHE A 739 -14.17 -43.87 -60.67
CA PHE A 739 -14.79 -43.42 -59.44
C PHE A 739 -15.44 -44.60 -58.73
N VAL A 740 -15.53 -44.56 -57.40
CA VAL A 740 -16.31 -45.54 -56.64
C VAL A 740 -16.99 -44.82 -55.48
N LYS A 741 -18.26 -45.14 -55.26
CA LYS A 741 -18.96 -44.69 -54.06
C LYS A 741 -18.57 -45.59 -52.90
N SER A 742 -17.65 -45.14 -52.05
CA SER A 742 -17.22 -45.94 -50.91
C SER A 742 -16.69 -45.05 -49.79
N SER A 743 -16.93 -45.50 -48.56
CA SER A 743 -16.29 -44.96 -47.37
C SER A 743 -14.82 -45.37 -47.21
N LYS A 744 -14.34 -46.37 -47.98
CA LYS A 744 -12.97 -46.90 -47.89
C LYS A 744 -12.10 -46.41 -49.05
N LEU A 745 -10.81 -46.18 -48.77
CA LEU A 745 -9.83 -45.86 -49.81
C LEU A 745 -9.79 -46.99 -50.85
N PRO A 746 -9.95 -46.67 -52.14
CA PRO A 746 -10.08 -47.68 -53.17
C PRO A 746 -8.70 -48.24 -53.50
N ASN A 747 -8.62 -49.55 -53.67
CA ASN A 747 -7.42 -50.22 -54.14
C ASN A 747 -7.65 -50.67 -55.58
N ILE A 748 -6.73 -50.31 -56.48
CA ILE A 748 -6.78 -50.73 -57.88
C ILE A 748 -6.77 -52.26 -58.03
N ARG A 749 -6.13 -52.99 -57.11
CA ARG A 749 -6.21 -54.46 -57.02
C ARG A 749 -7.63 -54.93 -56.77
N ALA A 750 -8.36 -54.29 -55.86
CA ALA A 750 -9.74 -54.64 -55.54
C ALA A 750 -10.66 -54.42 -56.75
N PHE A 751 -10.45 -53.33 -57.50
CA PHE A 751 -11.14 -53.09 -58.77
C PHE A 751 -10.94 -54.23 -59.77
N PHE A 752 -9.69 -54.67 -59.98
CA PHE A 752 -9.41 -55.79 -60.89
C PHE A 752 -9.89 -57.15 -60.35
N LEU A 753 -9.88 -57.37 -59.04
CA LEU A 753 -10.44 -58.58 -58.42
C LEU A 753 -11.95 -58.68 -58.66
N GLN A 754 -12.68 -57.56 -58.57
CA GLN A 754 -14.09 -57.52 -58.91
C GLN A 754 -14.32 -57.87 -60.38
N ILE A 755 -13.52 -57.32 -61.30
CA ILE A 755 -13.63 -57.66 -62.73
C ILE A 755 -13.38 -59.17 -62.95
N LEU A 756 -12.37 -59.76 -62.31
CA LEU A 756 -12.10 -61.21 -62.44
C LEU A 756 -13.17 -62.09 -61.79
N ALA A 757 -13.84 -61.61 -60.75
CA ALA A 757 -14.98 -62.32 -60.16
C ALA A 757 -16.18 -62.33 -61.12
N GLU A 758 -16.43 -61.22 -61.83
CA GLU A 758 -17.47 -61.12 -62.84
C GLU A 758 -17.14 -61.89 -64.13
N GLN A 759 -15.86 -61.94 -64.51
CA GLN A 759 -15.37 -62.60 -65.72
C GLN A 759 -14.17 -63.52 -65.42
N PRO A 760 -14.41 -64.75 -64.93
CA PRO A 760 -13.34 -65.69 -64.65
C PRO A 760 -12.57 -66.07 -65.92
N ARG A 761 -11.24 -66.23 -65.81
CA ARG A 761 -10.32 -66.64 -66.91
C ARG A 761 -10.16 -65.62 -68.05
N MET A 762 -10.35 -64.34 -67.75
CA MET A 762 -10.17 -63.25 -68.70
C MET A 762 -8.72 -63.18 -69.24
N THR A 763 -8.56 -63.02 -70.56
CA THR A 763 -7.25 -62.72 -71.16
C THR A 763 -6.90 -61.25 -70.98
N LEU A 764 -5.62 -60.89 -71.10
CA LEU A 764 -5.17 -59.50 -71.06
C LEU A 764 -5.86 -58.65 -72.13
N THR A 765 -5.97 -59.17 -73.36
CA THR A 765 -6.69 -58.51 -74.46
C THR A 765 -8.19 -58.40 -74.17
N GLY A 766 -8.80 -59.43 -73.57
CA GLY A 766 -10.18 -59.41 -73.11
C GLY A 766 -10.42 -58.35 -72.03
N CYS A 767 -9.46 -58.18 -71.10
CA CYS A 767 -9.52 -57.15 -70.06
C CYS A 767 -9.50 -55.74 -70.64
N ILE A 768 -8.61 -55.46 -71.61
CA ILE A 768 -8.58 -54.16 -72.30
C ILE A 768 -9.92 -53.86 -72.96
N SER A 769 -10.49 -54.86 -73.64
CA SER A 769 -11.79 -54.73 -74.31
C SER A 769 -12.94 -54.53 -73.31
N TYR A 770 -12.90 -55.20 -72.15
CA TYR A 770 -13.88 -55.04 -71.08
C TYR A 770 -13.82 -53.65 -70.47
N LEU A 771 -12.63 -53.18 -70.11
CA LEU A 771 -12.37 -51.85 -69.58
C LEU A 771 -12.84 -50.75 -70.54
N TYR A 772 -12.57 -50.90 -71.84
CA TYR A 772 -13.04 -49.95 -72.84
C TYR A 772 -14.57 -49.98 -72.98
N LYS A 773 -15.17 -51.16 -73.10
CA LYS A 773 -16.61 -51.31 -73.32
C LYS A 773 -17.46 -50.79 -72.15
N TRP A 774 -17.10 -51.17 -70.93
CA TRP A 774 -17.92 -50.89 -69.75
C TRP A 774 -17.50 -49.63 -68.99
N TYR A 775 -16.21 -49.32 -68.99
CA TYR A 775 -15.68 -48.17 -68.27
C TYR A 775 -15.14 -47.06 -69.19
N GLY A 776 -15.07 -47.26 -70.51
CA GLY A 776 -14.46 -46.29 -71.44
C GLY A 776 -12.96 -46.09 -71.23
N VAL A 777 -12.31 -46.98 -70.48
CA VAL A 777 -10.90 -46.85 -70.13
C VAL A 777 -10.05 -47.38 -71.28
N SER A 778 -9.33 -46.48 -71.94
CA SER A 778 -8.31 -46.84 -72.93
C SER A 778 -6.95 -46.94 -72.26
N ILE A 779 -6.32 -48.11 -72.36
CA ILE A 779 -5.00 -48.38 -71.78
C ILE A 779 -4.17 -49.23 -72.73
N ASP A 780 -2.88 -48.90 -72.83
CA ASP A 780 -1.92 -49.68 -73.60
C ASP A 780 -1.70 -51.06 -72.97
N ARG A 781 -1.52 -52.08 -73.82
CA ARG A 781 -1.37 -53.48 -73.38
C ARG A 781 -0.19 -53.66 -72.44
N ARG A 782 0.97 -53.07 -72.75
CA ARG A 782 2.18 -53.17 -71.94
C ARG A 782 1.98 -52.49 -70.60
N LEU A 783 1.40 -51.28 -70.61
CA LEU A 783 1.12 -50.54 -69.39
C LEU A 783 0.14 -51.29 -68.46
N LEU A 784 -0.89 -51.93 -69.03
CA LEU A 784 -1.83 -52.74 -68.24
C LEU A 784 -1.13 -53.98 -67.65
N GLN A 785 -0.30 -54.68 -68.42
CA GLN A 785 0.46 -55.83 -67.95
C GLN A 785 1.41 -55.46 -66.80
N GLU A 786 2.15 -54.37 -66.95
CA GLU A 786 3.03 -53.82 -65.90
C GLU A 786 2.23 -53.51 -64.63
N LYS A 787 1.10 -52.80 -64.77
CA LYS A 787 0.23 -52.46 -63.62
C LYS A 787 -0.36 -53.67 -62.93
N LEU A 788 -0.83 -54.67 -63.68
CA LEU A 788 -1.37 -55.91 -63.10
C LEU A 788 -0.29 -56.68 -62.34
N SER A 789 0.95 -56.71 -62.85
CA SER A 789 2.08 -57.35 -62.19
C SER A 789 2.48 -56.61 -60.90
N GLU A 790 2.57 -55.28 -60.95
CA GLU A 790 2.88 -54.43 -59.77
C GLU A 790 1.89 -54.66 -58.62
N ILE A 791 0.60 -54.87 -58.94
CA ILE A 791 -0.46 -55.03 -57.94
C ILE A 791 -0.70 -56.51 -57.57
N GLY A 792 0.20 -57.41 -58.00
CA GLY A 792 0.28 -58.80 -57.55
C GLY A 792 -0.58 -59.81 -58.31
N PHE A 793 -1.10 -59.47 -59.49
CA PHE A 793 -1.73 -60.47 -60.37
C PHE A 793 -0.68 -61.25 -61.14
N TYR A 794 -1.00 -62.51 -61.43
CA TYR A 794 -0.19 -63.36 -62.29
C TYR A 794 -0.71 -63.33 -63.74
N TYR A 795 0.20 -63.09 -64.68
CA TYR A 795 -0.08 -63.16 -66.11
C TYR A 795 0.65 -64.37 -66.72
N SER A 796 -0.09 -65.26 -67.38
CA SER A 796 0.48 -66.40 -68.13
C SER A 796 0.77 -65.97 -69.56
N MET A 797 2.05 -66.03 -69.95
CA MET A 797 2.48 -65.75 -71.31
C MET A 797 1.86 -66.73 -72.31
N ASP A 798 1.76 -68.01 -71.94
CA ASP A 798 1.32 -69.09 -72.85
C ASP A 798 -0.18 -69.03 -73.15
N THR A 799 -0.99 -68.60 -72.18
CA THR A 799 -2.46 -68.56 -72.31
C THR A 799 -3.04 -67.16 -72.44
N GLU A 800 -2.22 -66.11 -72.35
CA GLU A 800 -2.62 -64.70 -72.29
C GLU A 800 -3.55 -64.36 -71.10
N ARG A 801 -3.70 -65.25 -70.11
CA ARG A 801 -4.69 -65.11 -69.02
C ARG A 801 -4.14 -64.37 -67.81
N ILE A 802 -5.05 -63.64 -67.15
CA ILE A 802 -4.79 -62.93 -65.88
C ILE A 802 -5.41 -63.73 -64.73
N TYR A 803 -4.67 -63.88 -63.64
CA TYR A 803 -5.09 -64.56 -62.42
C TYR A 803 -4.80 -63.71 -61.19
N ALA A 804 -5.66 -63.78 -60.17
CA ALA A 804 -5.47 -63.08 -58.91
C ALA A 804 -4.19 -63.49 -58.17
N GLU A 805 -3.78 -64.76 -58.32
CA GLU A 805 -2.56 -65.35 -57.77
C GLU A 805 -2.04 -66.41 -58.76
N LYS A 806 -0.76 -66.79 -58.65
CA LYS A 806 -0.15 -67.81 -59.51
C LYS A 806 -0.87 -69.16 -59.32
N PRO A 807 -1.48 -69.75 -60.37
CA PRO A 807 -2.17 -71.03 -60.25
C PRO A 807 -1.21 -72.14 -59.81
N LYS A 808 -1.50 -72.83 -58.70
CA LYS A 808 -0.71 -73.97 -58.23
C LYS A 808 -0.72 -75.16 -59.19
N ALA A 809 -1.74 -75.26 -60.04
CA ALA A 809 -2.02 -76.42 -60.90
C ALA A 809 -1.39 -76.38 -62.32
N MET A 810 -0.56 -75.37 -62.65
CA MET A 810 0.10 -75.33 -63.97
C MET A 810 1.30 -76.30 -64.10
N PHE A 811 1.70 -77.01 -63.04
CA PHE A 811 2.83 -77.95 -63.07
C PHE A 811 2.47 -79.41 -63.40
N GLU A 812 1.21 -79.77 -63.65
CA GLU A 812 0.84 -81.18 -63.89
C GLU A 812 0.52 -81.55 -65.36
N GLN A 813 0.61 -80.64 -66.33
CA GLN A 813 0.31 -80.97 -67.74
C GLN A 813 1.38 -80.65 -68.79
N GLU A 814 2.52 -80.06 -68.43
CA GLU A 814 3.63 -79.83 -69.41
C GLU A 814 4.67 -80.96 -69.45
N HIS A 815 4.38 -82.13 -68.84
CA HIS A 815 5.20 -83.34 -69.00
C HIS A 815 4.64 -84.39 -69.98
N LEU A 816 3.61 -84.05 -70.77
CA LEU A 816 3.14 -84.86 -71.88
C LEU A 816 2.66 -83.96 -73.02
N PHE A 817 3.57 -83.42 -73.83
CA PHE A 817 3.58 -83.49 -75.30
C PHE A 817 4.85 -82.86 -75.87
#